data_AF-A0A196MN97-F1
#
_entry.id   AF-A0A196MN97-F1
#
_cell.length_a   1.000
_cell.length_b   1.000
_cell.length_c   1.000
_cell.angle_alpha   90.00
_cell.angle_beta   90.00
_cell.angle_gamma   90.00
#
_symmetry.space_group_name_H-M   'P 1'
#
loop_
_entity.id
_entity.type
_entity.pdbx_description
1 polymer ?
#
loop_
_entity_poly.entity_id
_entity_poly.type
_entity_poly.pdbx_seq_one_letter_code
_entity_poly.pdbx_strand_id
1 'polypeptide(L)'
;MRGRIAAASFFALVLGGAGAPTDPWRDLNHDGKRDVYEDYRAPIDRRVEDLLAQMTLEEKAGMLLHASLPTPGSTIGFSGRTYDAVAAKTLIDQRHISSFITRLVVSPAELATQNNAIQRLAEASRLGIPATISTDPRHHFQATLGASTTGGGFSLWPDTLGFAALGDAETVRRFGDIARIEYRAVGIHMALSPQADLATEPRWPRFAATFGSDPATVSRLAGAYVEGFQQGRHGVTKDGVATVVKHWVGYGAQPKGFDGHNHYGRHAPLTQAAFDQHVRAFDDALAAHSAGVMPTYVIVQGPTIAGKAIEPVAAGFNKQILTGLLRGEKAYRGLILSDWSITRDCPQACMAPDAAHPQTPASIGMPWGMEEADVTTRFVKGLEAGIDQFGGADDPEPLVAAARAGRIRPVRLDEAVRQVLRLKFALGLFDNPYVDADAAANIVGNAVHQAEADAAQRASQVLLRNENALLPVAAGKRVWLHGVAAAAARAAGFTVVDDPAAAEFALIRTATPFETLHPHHFFGSRQHEGRLDFRPEDADVKAIARAAAHVPTIVAVEMDRPAILTAIEPMTKAMLVTFGASDAAVLDVISGRAVARGRLPFALPRSMADVERQSPDLPDDGPDPAYPRGVGIMLPVRSHH
;
A
#
# COMPACT_ATOMS: atom_id res chain seq x y z
N MET A 1 38.84 20.98 -83.33
CA MET A 1 37.59 20.20 -83.40
C MET A 1 36.62 20.74 -82.37
N ARG A 2 35.41 21.14 -82.81
CA ARG A 2 34.11 21.24 -82.10
C ARG A 2 34.16 21.62 -80.60
N GLY A 3 33.60 22.70 -80.06
CA GLY A 3 32.61 23.67 -80.52
C GLY A 3 31.74 24.10 -79.32
N ARG A 4 31.35 25.38 -79.31
CA ARG A 4 30.20 26.04 -78.65
C ARG A 4 30.33 26.74 -77.29
N ILE A 5 29.77 27.96 -77.34
CA ILE A 5 29.50 29.02 -76.37
C ILE A 5 28.16 28.77 -75.69
N ALA A 6 27.98 29.17 -74.41
CA ALA A 6 26.74 29.71 -73.81
C ALA A 6 27.00 30.03 -72.31
N ALA A 7 27.03 31.30 -71.91
CA ALA A 7 25.91 32.12 -71.40
C ALA A 7 25.58 31.83 -69.91
N ALA A 8 26.00 32.77 -69.05
CA ALA A 8 25.67 32.80 -67.63
C ALA A 8 24.26 33.37 -67.42
N SER A 9 23.41 32.62 -66.70
CA SER A 9 22.11 33.09 -66.22
C SER A 9 22.15 33.13 -64.69
N PHE A 10 22.03 34.34 -64.13
CA PHE A 10 21.75 34.58 -62.72
C PHE A 10 20.30 34.15 -62.43
N PHE A 11 20.10 33.11 -61.63
CA PHE A 11 18.79 32.80 -61.05
C PHE A 11 18.75 33.37 -59.63
N ALA A 12 17.93 34.40 -59.43
CA ALA A 12 17.55 34.87 -58.11
C ALA A 12 16.65 33.80 -57.47
N LEU A 13 17.18 33.11 -56.45
CA LEU A 13 16.40 32.19 -55.63
C LEU A 13 15.56 33.03 -54.66
N VAL A 14 14.26 33.08 -54.91
CA VAL A 14 13.29 33.60 -53.93
C VAL A 14 13.31 32.65 -52.74
N LEU A 15 13.87 33.10 -51.62
CA LEU A 15 13.74 32.46 -50.32
C LEU A 15 12.28 32.60 -49.86
N GLY A 16 11.44 31.63 -50.27
CA GLY A 16 10.17 31.39 -49.61
C GLY A 16 10.46 31.04 -48.15
N GLY A 17 9.91 31.84 -47.23
CA GLY A 17 10.12 31.68 -45.81
C GLY A 17 9.79 30.26 -45.37
N ALA A 18 10.83 29.50 -44.98
CA ALA A 18 10.65 28.33 -44.16
C ALA A 18 10.10 28.83 -42.82
N GLY A 19 8.79 28.64 -42.60
CA GLY A 19 8.21 28.82 -41.28
C GLY A 19 9.05 28.03 -40.27
N ALA A 20 9.38 28.66 -39.16
CA ALA A 20 10.08 27.99 -38.07
C ALA A 20 9.38 26.66 -37.75
N PRO A 21 10.10 25.56 -37.50
CA PRO A 21 9.47 24.30 -37.13
C PRO A 21 8.57 24.55 -35.92
N THR A 22 7.26 24.36 -36.11
CA THR A 22 6.28 24.48 -35.04
C THR A 22 6.59 23.39 -34.02
N ASP A 23 6.98 23.81 -32.81
CA ASP A 23 7.13 22.93 -31.65
C ASP A 23 5.87 22.04 -31.53
N PRO A 24 5.97 20.72 -31.79
CA PRO A 24 4.81 19.84 -31.75
C PRO A 24 4.23 19.83 -30.34
N TRP A 25 2.92 20.06 -30.23
CA TRP A 25 2.20 20.12 -28.95
C TRP A 25 0.95 19.23 -29.01
N ARG A 26 0.44 18.79 -27.85
CA ARG A 26 -0.71 17.89 -27.75
C ARG A 26 -1.99 18.70 -27.57
N ASP A 27 -2.85 18.69 -28.58
CA ASP A 27 -4.22 19.24 -28.56
C ASP A 27 -5.13 18.32 -27.75
N LEU A 28 -5.14 18.52 -26.42
CA LEU A 28 -5.84 17.68 -25.45
C LEU A 28 -7.34 18.00 -25.41
N ASN A 29 -7.73 19.26 -25.62
CA ASN A 29 -9.16 19.64 -25.70
C ASN A 29 -9.74 19.66 -27.13
N HIS A 30 -8.92 19.37 -28.14
CA HIS A 30 -9.35 19.22 -29.54
C HIS A 30 -9.88 20.52 -30.15
N ASP A 31 -9.34 21.67 -29.72
CA ASP A 31 -9.80 23.00 -30.15
C ASP A 31 -8.88 23.65 -31.23
N GLY A 32 -7.75 23.01 -31.54
CA GLY A 32 -6.78 23.44 -32.54
C GLY A 32 -5.87 24.59 -32.10
N LYS A 33 -5.89 24.99 -30.81
CA LYS A 33 -5.06 26.06 -30.24
C LYS A 33 -4.29 25.54 -29.05
N ARG A 34 -3.02 25.94 -28.93
CA ARG A 34 -2.19 25.61 -27.77
C ARG A 34 -2.66 26.42 -26.55
N ASP A 35 -3.47 25.82 -25.70
CA ASP A 35 -3.82 26.40 -24.41
C ASP A 35 -2.65 26.36 -23.43
N VAL A 36 -2.73 27.17 -22.37
CA VAL A 36 -1.63 27.26 -21.41
C VAL A 36 -1.44 25.93 -20.70
N TYR A 37 -2.51 25.20 -20.39
CA TYR A 37 -2.41 23.91 -19.73
C TYR A 37 -1.75 22.80 -20.59
N GLU A 38 -1.73 22.98 -21.91
CA GLU A 38 -1.13 22.07 -22.88
C GLU A 38 0.33 22.42 -23.18
N ASP A 39 0.77 23.64 -22.83
CA ASP A 39 2.16 24.05 -22.92
C ASP A 39 2.99 23.48 -21.75
N TYR A 40 3.74 22.40 -22.01
CA TYR A 40 4.65 21.78 -21.05
C TYR A 40 5.73 22.72 -20.48
N ARG A 41 5.99 23.86 -21.13
CA ARG A 41 6.98 24.86 -20.70
C ARG A 41 6.38 25.86 -19.70
N ALA A 42 5.04 25.94 -19.62
CA ALA A 42 4.37 26.84 -18.69
C ALA A 42 4.51 26.33 -17.24
N PRO A 43 4.63 27.24 -16.25
CA PRO A 43 4.64 26.85 -14.85
C PRO A 43 3.39 26.05 -14.47
N ILE A 44 3.54 25.02 -13.63
CA ILE A 44 2.44 24.13 -13.21
C ILE A 44 1.23 24.93 -12.71
N ASP A 45 1.42 25.93 -11.85
CA ASP A 45 0.31 26.74 -11.33
C ASP A 45 -0.47 27.48 -12.43
N ARG A 46 0.21 27.92 -13.50
CA ARG A 46 -0.46 28.55 -14.65
C ARG A 46 -1.26 27.54 -15.45
N ARG A 47 -0.72 26.33 -15.65
CA ARG A 47 -1.42 25.21 -16.31
C ARG A 47 -2.67 24.79 -15.52
N VAL A 48 -2.56 24.75 -14.19
CA VAL A 48 -3.67 24.43 -13.29
C VAL A 48 -4.79 25.46 -13.36
N GLU A 49 -4.49 26.75 -13.23
CA GLU A 49 -5.53 27.79 -13.27
C GLU A 49 -6.21 27.87 -14.65
N ASP A 50 -5.43 27.69 -15.72
CA ASP A 50 -5.96 27.68 -17.08
C ASP A 50 -6.95 26.52 -17.28
N LEU A 51 -6.55 25.28 -16.97
CA LEU A 51 -7.43 24.13 -17.07
C LEU A 51 -8.66 24.26 -16.16
N LEU A 52 -8.46 24.71 -14.92
CA LEU A 52 -9.56 24.88 -13.95
C LEU A 52 -10.62 25.88 -14.43
N ALA A 53 -10.22 26.94 -15.14
CA ALA A 53 -11.13 27.93 -15.71
C ALA A 53 -11.97 27.36 -16.87
N GLN A 54 -11.48 26.32 -17.54
CA GLN A 54 -12.18 25.65 -18.63
C GLN A 54 -13.13 24.52 -18.15
N MET A 55 -13.05 24.11 -16.88
CA MET A 55 -13.85 22.99 -16.35
C MET A 55 -15.28 23.39 -15.99
N THR A 56 -16.23 22.51 -16.31
CA THR A 56 -17.61 22.59 -15.82
C THR A 56 -17.70 22.18 -14.35
N LEU A 57 -18.86 22.40 -13.72
CA LEU A 57 -19.11 21.94 -12.35
C LEU A 57 -19.02 20.40 -12.25
N GLU A 58 -19.56 19.70 -13.23
CA GLU A 58 -19.61 18.24 -13.30
C GLU A 58 -18.20 17.67 -13.45
N GLU A 59 -17.34 18.30 -14.27
CA GLU A 59 -15.94 17.93 -14.41
C GLU A 59 -15.15 18.17 -13.12
N LYS A 60 -15.40 19.29 -12.44
CA LYS A 60 -14.79 19.58 -11.14
C LYS A 60 -15.21 18.55 -10.11
N ALA A 61 -16.49 18.18 -10.06
CA ALA A 61 -17.00 17.17 -9.13
C ALA A 61 -16.42 15.78 -9.42
N GLY A 62 -16.38 15.34 -10.68
CA GLY A 62 -15.79 14.07 -11.09
C GLY A 62 -14.29 13.97 -10.78
N MET A 63 -13.56 15.09 -10.88
CA MET A 63 -12.13 15.17 -10.54
C MET A 63 -11.84 14.82 -9.07
N LEU A 64 -12.80 15.08 -8.19
CA LEU A 64 -12.67 14.79 -6.75
C LEU A 64 -12.98 13.33 -6.41
N LEU A 65 -13.30 12.48 -7.38
CA LEU A 65 -13.58 11.08 -7.14
C LEU A 65 -12.37 10.20 -7.51
N HIS A 66 -12.18 9.13 -6.76
CA HIS A 66 -11.18 8.10 -7.02
C HIS A 66 -11.88 6.73 -7.08
N ALA A 67 -12.22 6.30 -8.29
CA ALA A 67 -13.00 5.11 -8.54
C ALA A 67 -12.15 3.83 -8.65
N SER A 68 -12.79 2.67 -8.64
CA SER A 68 -12.13 1.41 -9.01
C SER A 68 -12.22 1.19 -10.52
N LEU A 69 -11.14 0.74 -11.16
CA LEU A 69 -11.25 0.30 -12.56
C LEU A 69 -12.05 -1.01 -12.63
N PRO A 70 -13.18 -1.04 -13.35
CA PRO A 70 -14.00 -2.24 -13.44
C PRO A 70 -13.36 -3.29 -14.36
N THR A 71 -13.66 -4.54 -14.08
CA THR A 71 -13.40 -5.69 -14.96
C THR A 71 -14.72 -6.37 -15.31
N PRO A 72 -14.79 -7.18 -16.39
CA PRO A 72 -16.01 -7.93 -16.70
C PRO A 72 -16.48 -8.75 -15.50
N GLY A 73 -17.70 -8.48 -15.02
CA GLY A 73 -18.29 -9.16 -13.85
C GLY A 73 -17.86 -8.62 -12.47
N SER A 74 -17.03 -7.58 -12.39
CA SER A 74 -16.64 -6.95 -11.11
C SER A 74 -16.48 -5.44 -11.22
N THR A 75 -17.36 -4.72 -10.54
CA THR A 75 -17.31 -3.25 -10.44
C THR A 75 -16.09 -2.74 -9.66
N ILE A 76 -15.50 -3.57 -8.79
CA ILE A 76 -14.30 -3.24 -8.02
C ILE A 76 -12.99 -3.71 -8.65
N GLY A 77 -13.09 -4.39 -9.82
CA GLY A 77 -11.94 -4.76 -10.65
C GLY A 77 -11.10 -5.94 -10.18
N PHE A 78 -11.63 -6.76 -9.27
CA PHE A 78 -10.85 -7.85 -8.65
C PHE A 78 -10.93 -9.18 -9.42
N SER A 79 -11.96 -9.39 -10.24
CA SER A 79 -12.12 -10.62 -11.02
C SER A 79 -12.06 -10.30 -12.52
N GLY A 80 -10.91 -10.50 -13.14
CA GLY A 80 -10.75 -10.30 -14.58
C GLY A 80 -9.29 -10.27 -15.03
N ARG A 81 -9.11 -10.36 -16.35
CA ARG A 81 -7.80 -10.24 -17.03
C ARG A 81 -7.67 -8.96 -17.86
N THR A 82 -8.77 -8.23 -18.03
CA THR A 82 -8.83 -6.97 -18.77
C THR A 82 -9.79 -6.03 -18.07
N TYR A 83 -9.61 -4.73 -18.26
CA TYR A 83 -10.61 -3.75 -17.84
C TYR A 83 -11.86 -3.87 -18.71
N ASP A 84 -13.01 -3.54 -18.14
CA ASP A 84 -14.23 -3.30 -18.90
C ASP A 84 -14.14 -1.90 -19.52
N ALA A 85 -13.80 -1.84 -20.81
CA ALA A 85 -13.60 -0.59 -21.52
C ALA A 85 -14.88 0.27 -21.62
N VAL A 86 -16.07 -0.35 -21.67
CA VAL A 86 -17.33 0.38 -21.78
C VAL A 86 -17.66 1.04 -20.43
N ALA A 87 -17.53 0.27 -19.35
CA ALA A 87 -17.72 0.80 -18.01
C ALA A 87 -16.67 1.87 -17.67
N ALA A 88 -15.39 1.64 -17.99
CA ALA A 88 -14.32 2.63 -17.81
C ALA A 88 -14.58 3.92 -18.61
N LYS A 89 -14.99 3.81 -19.88
CA LYS A 89 -15.37 4.98 -20.70
C LYS A 89 -16.54 5.75 -20.10
N THR A 90 -17.51 5.06 -19.51
CA THR A 90 -18.65 5.69 -18.83
C THR A 90 -18.18 6.51 -17.61
N LEU A 91 -17.27 5.95 -16.79
CA LEU A 91 -16.68 6.66 -15.65
C LEU A 91 -15.89 7.91 -16.08
N ILE A 92 -15.17 7.82 -17.20
CA ILE A 92 -14.36 8.92 -17.72
C ILE A 92 -15.23 10.01 -18.36
N ASP A 93 -16.07 9.65 -19.34
CA ASP A 93 -16.75 10.65 -20.17
C ASP A 93 -18.01 11.21 -19.54
N GLN A 94 -18.77 10.38 -18.82
CA GLN A 94 -20.07 10.76 -18.27
C GLN A 94 -20.01 11.12 -16.78
N ARG A 95 -18.98 10.63 -16.07
CA ARG A 95 -18.78 10.92 -14.64
C ARG A 95 -17.54 11.79 -14.40
N HIS A 96 -16.77 12.09 -15.45
CA HIS A 96 -15.59 12.96 -15.42
C HIS A 96 -14.52 12.53 -14.41
N ILE A 97 -14.45 11.22 -14.13
CA ILE A 97 -13.49 10.66 -13.19
C ILE A 97 -12.16 10.43 -13.92
N SER A 98 -11.07 10.91 -13.31
CA SER A 98 -9.73 10.76 -13.87
C SER A 98 -8.74 10.14 -12.88
N SER A 99 -9.20 9.62 -11.74
CA SER A 99 -8.34 8.93 -10.77
C SER A 99 -8.93 7.57 -10.48
N PHE A 100 -8.11 6.53 -10.64
CA PHE A 100 -8.57 5.17 -10.54
C PHE A 100 -7.58 4.28 -9.79
N ILE A 101 -8.10 3.34 -9.01
CA ILE A 101 -7.29 2.23 -8.49
C ILE A 101 -7.40 1.02 -9.42
N THR A 102 -6.25 0.44 -9.76
CA THR A 102 -6.19 -0.87 -10.42
C THR A 102 -6.01 -2.00 -9.40
N ARG A 103 -6.82 -3.05 -9.55
CA ARG A 103 -6.67 -4.34 -8.85
C ARG A 103 -6.42 -5.49 -9.81
N LEU A 104 -6.12 -5.17 -11.07
CA LEU A 104 -5.86 -6.15 -12.11
C LEU A 104 -4.54 -6.88 -11.80
N VAL A 105 -4.56 -8.20 -11.90
CA VAL A 105 -3.38 -9.06 -11.72
C VAL A 105 -3.17 -9.84 -13.02
N VAL A 106 -2.25 -9.35 -13.84
CA VAL A 106 -1.85 -9.89 -15.15
C VAL A 106 -0.35 -9.67 -15.34
N SER A 107 0.24 -10.16 -16.43
CA SER A 107 1.67 -9.92 -16.70
C SER A 107 1.98 -8.42 -16.83
N PRO A 108 3.23 -7.99 -16.59
CA PRO A 108 3.61 -6.57 -16.70
C PRO A 108 3.27 -5.92 -18.05
N ALA A 109 3.53 -6.61 -19.17
CA ALA A 109 3.18 -6.12 -20.50
C ALA A 109 1.66 -5.99 -20.72
N GLU A 110 0.87 -6.98 -20.24
CA GLU A 110 -0.59 -6.89 -20.28
C GLU A 110 -1.08 -5.71 -19.42
N LEU A 111 -0.52 -5.51 -18.21
CA LEU A 111 -0.91 -4.41 -17.33
C LEU A 111 -0.59 -3.03 -17.94
N ALA A 112 0.60 -2.88 -18.52
CA ALA A 112 0.99 -1.68 -19.28
C ALA A 112 0.03 -1.42 -20.45
N THR A 113 -0.31 -2.45 -21.22
CA THR A 113 -1.27 -2.37 -22.33
C THR A 113 -2.66 -1.93 -21.86
N GLN A 114 -3.14 -2.51 -20.76
CA GLN A 114 -4.45 -2.16 -20.18
C GLN A 114 -4.46 -0.73 -19.63
N ASN A 115 -3.41 -0.29 -18.95
CA ASN A 115 -3.30 1.07 -18.43
C ASN A 115 -3.19 2.10 -19.57
N ASN A 116 -2.45 1.80 -20.66
CA ASN A 116 -2.44 2.62 -21.88
C ASN A 116 -3.83 2.70 -22.54
N ALA A 117 -4.66 1.66 -22.46
CA ALA A 117 -6.03 1.71 -22.96
C ALA A 117 -6.88 2.70 -22.16
N ILE A 118 -6.73 2.76 -20.84
CA ILE A 118 -7.40 3.77 -19.99
C ILE A 118 -6.93 5.18 -20.34
N GLN A 119 -5.63 5.38 -20.59
CA GLN A 119 -5.13 6.70 -20.99
C GLN A 119 -5.71 7.17 -22.34
N ARG A 120 -5.88 6.26 -23.32
CA ARG A 120 -6.56 6.59 -24.59
C ARG A 120 -8.02 7.00 -24.40
N LEU A 121 -8.74 6.38 -23.46
CA LEU A 121 -10.10 6.80 -23.12
C LEU A 121 -10.10 8.20 -22.49
N ALA A 122 -9.16 8.47 -21.57
CA ALA A 122 -9.01 9.76 -20.91
C ALA A 122 -8.63 10.89 -21.89
N GLU A 123 -7.71 10.63 -22.81
CA GLU A 123 -7.28 11.58 -23.85
C GLU A 123 -8.42 11.95 -24.82
N ALA A 124 -9.34 11.02 -25.09
CA ALA A 124 -10.50 11.26 -25.96
C ALA A 124 -11.62 12.08 -25.29
N SER A 125 -11.52 12.37 -23.98
CA SER A 125 -12.48 13.21 -23.26
C SER A 125 -12.34 14.69 -23.65
N ARG A 126 -13.35 15.51 -23.33
CA ARG A 126 -13.44 16.92 -23.75
C ARG A 126 -12.20 17.77 -23.44
N LEU A 127 -11.55 17.55 -22.30
CA LEU A 127 -10.36 18.30 -21.86
C LEU A 127 -9.08 17.45 -21.89
N GLY A 128 -9.17 16.20 -22.36
CA GLY A 128 -8.04 15.27 -22.43
C GLY A 128 -7.30 15.06 -21.10
N ILE A 129 -8.00 15.18 -19.95
CA ILE A 129 -7.36 15.09 -18.63
C ILE A 129 -6.91 13.63 -18.40
N PRO A 130 -5.60 13.38 -18.26
CA PRO A 130 -5.06 12.02 -18.16
C PRO A 130 -5.48 11.33 -16.86
N ALA A 131 -5.56 10.00 -16.92
CA ALA A 131 -5.89 9.18 -15.77
C ALA A 131 -4.70 9.07 -14.80
N THR A 132 -4.96 9.21 -13.50
CA THR A 132 -4.03 8.77 -12.45
C THR A 132 -4.37 7.34 -12.09
N ILE A 133 -3.47 6.40 -12.36
CA ILE A 133 -3.64 5.00 -11.98
C ILE A 133 -2.89 4.74 -10.68
N SER A 134 -3.63 4.36 -9.64
CA SER A 134 -3.11 4.00 -8.32
C SER A 134 -3.17 2.50 -8.06
N THR A 135 -2.43 2.05 -7.05
CA THR A 135 -2.51 0.67 -6.55
C THR A 135 -2.29 0.61 -5.04
N ASP A 136 -2.89 -0.39 -4.40
CA ASP A 136 -2.40 -0.93 -3.13
C ASP A 136 -1.05 -1.64 -3.33
N PRO A 137 -0.25 -1.88 -2.27
CA PRO A 137 1.06 -2.53 -2.38
C PRO A 137 1.04 -3.86 -3.15
N ARG A 138 2.04 -4.07 -4.04
CA ARG A 138 2.19 -5.27 -4.90
C ARG A 138 3.51 -6.03 -4.73
N HIS A 139 4.45 -5.50 -3.95
CA HIS A 139 5.82 -6.02 -3.88
C HIS A 139 6.07 -6.92 -2.66
N HIS A 140 5.01 -7.46 -2.07
CA HIS A 140 5.03 -8.14 -0.77
C HIS A 140 4.41 -9.52 -0.89
N PHE A 141 4.65 -10.40 0.09
CA PHE A 141 4.14 -11.78 0.05
C PHE A 141 2.65 -11.82 0.43
N GLN A 142 2.22 -10.91 1.30
CA GLN A 142 0.83 -10.83 1.73
C GLN A 142 -0.08 -10.10 0.74
N ALA A 143 -1.22 -10.72 0.43
CA ALA A 143 -2.27 -10.15 -0.41
C ALA A 143 -3.63 -10.24 0.29
N THR A 144 -4.15 -9.09 0.75
CA THR A 144 -5.48 -8.97 1.36
C THR A 144 -6.29 -7.93 0.60
N LEU A 145 -7.43 -8.33 0.05
CA LEU A 145 -8.29 -7.43 -0.73
C LEU A 145 -8.71 -6.22 0.11
N GLY A 146 -8.43 -5.01 -0.40
CA GLY A 146 -8.63 -3.74 0.32
C GLY A 146 -7.43 -3.27 1.13
N ALA A 147 -6.33 -4.03 1.16
CA ALA A 147 -5.09 -3.66 1.84
C ALA A 147 -3.82 -3.83 0.99
N SER A 148 -3.75 -4.89 0.16
CA SER A 148 -2.64 -5.19 -0.76
C SER A 148 -3.11 -6.03 -1.97
N THR A 149 -2.25 -6.22 -2.96
CA THR A 149 -2.51 -7.02 -4.18
C THR A 149 -1.35 -7.99 -4.41
N THR A 150 -1.60 -9.11 -5.10
CA THR A 150 -0.56 -10.12 -5.37
C THR A 150 0.53 -9.60 -6.32
N GLY A 151 1.68 -10.25 -6.24
CA GLY A 151 2.91 -9.89 -6.96
C GLY A 151 2.78 -9.73 -8.47
N GLY A 152 1.97 -10.50 -9.20
CA GLY A 152 1.71 -10.26 -10.64
C GLY A 152 2.95 -10.15 -11.55
N GLY A 153 4.13 -10.63 -11.13
CA GLY A 153 5.40 -10.47 -11.83
C GLY A 153 6.31 -9.36 -11.30
N PHE A 154 5.87 -8.54 -10.36
CA PHE A 154 6.69 -7.56 -9.62
C PHE A 154 7.70 -8.25 -8.70
N SER A 155 8.81 -7.57 -8.42
CA SER A 155 9.81 -8.07 -7.47
C SER A 155 9.19 -8.28 -6.08
N LEU A 156 9.50 -9.41 -5.44
CA LEU A 156 8.94 -9.78 -4.13
C LEU A 156 9.94 -9.50 -3.01
N TRP A 157 9.61 -8.53 -2.17
CA TRP A 157 10.36 -8.04 -1.02
C TRP A 157 9.74 -8.59 0.27
N PRO A 158 10.46 -8.56 1.41
CA PRO A 158 9.82 -8.78 2.69
C PRO A 158 8.64 -7.82 2.89
N ASP A 159 7.66 -8.26 3.66
CA ASP A 159 6.58 -7.38 4.13
C ASP A 159 7.19 -6.24 4.98
N THR A 160 6.41 -5.19 5.25
CA THR A 160 6.91 -3.98 5.92
C THR A 160 7.43 -4.26 7.34
N LEU A 161 6.93 -5.28 8.03
CA LEU A 161 7.50 -5.77 9.28
C LEU A 161 8.93 -6.32 9.11
N GLY A 162 9.27 -6.89 7.96
CA GLY A 162 10.64 -7.32 7.67
C GLY A 162 11.58 -6.14 7.45
N PHE A 163 11.11 -5.08 6.81
CA PHE A 163 11.85 -3.82 6.77
C PHE A 163 12.00 -3.19 8.16
N ALA A 164 10.96 -3.25 8.99
CA ALA A 164 11.02 -2.82 10.38
C ALA A 164 12.03 -3.63 11.19
N ALA A 165 12.10 -4.94 10.96
CA ALA A 165 13.03 -5.83 11.63
C ALA A 165 14.48 -5.54 11.26
N LEU A 166 14.74 -5.13 10.02
CA LEU A 166 16.05 -4.59 9.61
C LEU A 166 16.34 -3.24 10.25
N GLY A 167 15.32 -2.40 10.37
CA GLY A 167 15.46 -1.03 10.86
C GLY A 167 16.31 -0.14 9.94
N ASP A 168 16.56 -0.54 8.70
CA ASP A 168 17.46 0.15 7.77
C ASP A 168 16.70 1.01 6.76
N ALA A 169 16.80 2.33 6.92
CA ALA A 169 16.16 3.31 6.04
C ALA A 169 16.75 3.29 4.63
N GLU A 170 18.02 2.94 4.46
CA GLU A 170 18.63 2.88 3.14
C GLU A 170 18.03 1.73 2.30
N THR A 171 17.91 0.54 2.89
CA THR A 171 17.21 -0.58 2.26
C THR A 171 15.76 -0.21 1.90
N VAL A 172 15.02 0.46 2.77
CA VAL A 172 13.63 0.88 2.47
C VAL A 172 13.56 1.92 1.34
N ARG A 173 14.47 2.90 1.33
CA ARG A 173 14.57 3.89 0.24
C ARG A 173 14.91 3.21 -1.09
N ARG A 174 15.82 2.23 -1.06
CA ARG A 174 16.23 1.46 -2.24
C ARG A 174 15.07 0.60 -2.79
N PHE A 175 14.35 -0.07 -1.90
CA PHE A 175 13.10 -0.74 -2.25
C PHE A 175 12.10 0.23 -2.91
N GLY A 176 11.88 1.40 -2.31
CA GLY A 176 10.96 2.39 -2.87
C GLY A 176 11.36 2.87 -4.27
N ASP A 177 12.65 3.06 -4.53
CA ASP A 177 13.17 3.43 -5.85
C ASP A 177 12.97 2.32 -6.90
N ILE A 178 13.20 1.06 -6.54
CA ILE A 178 12.95 -0.09 -7.43
C ILE A 178 11.45 -0.25 -7.70
N ALA A 179 10.63 -0.22 -6.66
CA ALA A 179 9.18 -0.32 -6.79
C ALA A 179 8.58 0.82 -7.63
N ARG A 180 9.13 2.04 -7.52
CA ARG A 180 8.83 3.18 -8.40
C ARG A 180 9.12 2.84 -9.86
N ILE A 181 10.32 2.33 -10.17
CA ILE A 181 10.70 1.96 -11.54
C ILE A 181 9.71 0.94 -12.11
N GLU A 182 9.36 -0.09 -11.34
CA GLU A 182 8.44 -1.14 -11.79
C GLU A 182 7.01 -0.61 -11.98
N TYR A 183 6.51 0.22 -11.07
CA TYR A 183 5.19 0.86 -11.20
C TYR A 183 5.14 1.80 -12.41
N ARG A 184 6.18 2.62 -12.62
CA ARG A 184 6.25 3.51 -13.78
C ARG A 184 6.31 2.74 -15.09
N ALA A 185 6.97 1.58 -15.13
CA ALA A 185 7.03 0.74 -16.33
C ALA A 185 5.65 0.25 -16.79
N VAL A 186 4.69 0.09 -15.87
CA VAL A 186 3.31 -0.35 -16.20
C VAL A 186 2.28 0.78 -16.18
N GLY A 187 2.71 2.04 -16.04
CA GLY A 187 1.81 3.19 -16.01
C GLY A 187 1.05 3.39 -14.69
N ILE A 188 1.56 2.86 -13.57
CA ILE A 188 1.09 3.19 -12.23
C ILE A 188 1.83 4.45 -11.73
N HIS A 189 1.06 5.44 -11.28
CA HIS A 189 1.55 6.78 -10.92
C HIS A 189 1.31 7.15 -9.46
N MET A 190 0.54 6.34 -8.73
CA MET A 190 0.26 6.55 -7.31
C MET A 190 0.29 5.23 -6.53
N ALA A 191 1.01 5.21 -5.41
CA ALA A 191 1.03 4.11 -4.46
C ALA A 191 0.22 4.50 -3.23
N LEU A 192 -0.79 3.71 -2.88
CA LEU A 192 -1.64 3.92 -1.70
C LEU A 192 -0.94 3.36 -0.46
N SER A 193 0.26 3.86 -0.20
CA SER A 193 1.23 3.36 0.77
C SER A 193 2.32 4.44 1.00
N PRO A 194 3.10 4.36 2.10
CA PRO A 194 3.15 3.29 3.10
C PRO A 194 2.06 3.40 4.18
N GLN A 195 1.86 2.32 4.92
CA GLN A 195 1.10 2.36 6.17
C GLN A 195 2.05 2.75 7.31
N ALA A 196 1.91 3.99 7.81
CA ALA A 196 2.66 4.53 8.95
C ALA A 196 1.89 4.39 10.28
N ASP A 197 0.88 3.52 10.31
CA ASP A 197 0.18 3.18 11.54
C ASP A 197 1.13 2.52 12.54
N LEU A 198 0.98 2.87 13.82
CA LEU A 198 1.72 2.26 14.92
C LEU A 198 1.09 0.90 15.27
N ALA A 199 1.92 -0.13 15.40
CA ALA A 199 1.48 -1.49 15.69
C ALA A 199 1.26 -1.69 17.20
N THR A 200 0.10 -1.27 17.71
CA THR A 200 -0.23 -1.29 19.15
C THR A 200 -1.06 -2.50 19.55
N GLU A 201 -2.13 -2.82 18.81
CA GLU A 201 -2.97 -3.99 19.11
C GLU A 201 -2.50 -5.23 18.32
N PRO A 202 -1.98 -6.28 18.99
CA PRO A 202 -1.41 -7.46 18.32
C PRO A 202 -2.42 -8.31 17.54
N ARG A 203 -3.73 -8.23 17.85
CA ARG A 203 -4.77 -9.00 17.13
C ARG A 203 -5.21 -8.36 15.83
N TRP A 204 -4.83 -7.11 15.58
CA TRP A 204 -5.30 -6.34 14.44
C TRP A 204 -4.81 -6.93 13.10
N PRO A 205 -5.68 -7.28 12.14
CA PRO A 205 -5.28 -7.95 10.89
C PRO A 205 -4.35 -7.11 10.00
N ARG A 206 -4.30 -5.78 10.18
CA ARG A 206 -3.41 -4.91 9.39
C ARG A 206 -2.07 -4.61 10.08
N PHE A 207 -1.78 -5.27 11.20
CA PHE A 207 -0.52 -5.16 11.93
C PHE A 207 0.69 -5.43 11.02
N ALA A 208 0.56 -6.41 10.12
CA ALA A 208 1.60 -6.83 9.19
C ALA A 208 2.06 -5.77 8.20
N ALA A 209 1.21 -4.79 7.90
CA ALA A 209 1.50 -3.70 6.97
C ALA A 209 2.19 -2.49 7.65
N THR A 210 2.38 -2.53 8.97
CA THR A 210 3.06 -1.46 9.72
C THR A 210 4.59 -1.56 9.60
N PHE A 211 5.29 -0.56 10.16
CA PHE A 211 6.72 -0.61 10.43
C PHE A 211 7.05 -0.92 11.90
N GLY A 212 6.16 -1.65 12.59
CA GLY A 212 6.35 -2.07 13.98
C GLY A 212 5.75 -1.14 15.02
N SER A 213 6.17 -1.33 16.28
CA SER A 213 5.53 -0.73 17.46
C SER A 213 6.25 0.51 18.00
N ASP A 214 7.40 0.89 17.44
CA ASP A 214 8.17 2.08 17.84
C ASP A 214 7.90 3.28 16.91
N PRO A 215 7.31 4.39 17.40
CA PRO A 215 6.93 5.51 16.55
C PRO A 215 8.13 6.17 15.85
N ALA A 216 9.33 6.17 16.46
CA ALA A 216 10.52 6.73 15.84
C ALA A 216 11.00 5.88 14.64
N THR A 217 11.00 4.55 14.80
CA THR A 217 11.30 3.62 13.72
C THR A 217 10.25 3.72 12.61
N VAL A 218 8.95 3.73 12.94
CA VAL A 218 7.88 3.85 11.95
C VAL A 218 8.03 5.14 11.14
N SER A 219 8.22 6.27 11.81
CA SER A 219 8.39 7.58 11.18
C SER A 219 9.54 7.57 10.18
N ARG A 220 10.74 7.17 10.64
CA ARG A 220 11.96 7.14 9.82
C ARG A 220 11.83 6.23 8.60
N LEU A 221 11.28 5.02 8.76
CA LEU A 221 11.14 4.07 7.65
C LEU A 221 10.05 4.50 6.67
N ALA A 222 8.92 5.06 7.16
CA ALA A 222 7.89 5.62 6.29
C ALA A 222 8.41 6.82 5.48
N GLY A 223 9.24 7.70 6.06
CA GLY A 223 9.89 8.78 5.33
C GLY A 223 10.83 8.28 4.23
N ALA A 224 11.63 7.25 4.51
CA ALA A 224 12.52 6.63 3.52
C ALA A 224 11.74 5.96 2.36
N TYR A 225 10.61 5.32 2.67
CA TYR A 225 9.71 4.76 1.67
C TYR A 225 9.18 5.85 0.74
N VAL A 226 8.66 6.95 1.32
CA VAL A 226 8.16 8.11 0.57
C VAL A 226 9.25 8.66 -0.35
N GLU A 227 10.45 8.89 0.17
CA GLU A 227 11.58 9.41 -0.61
C GLU A 227 11.93 8.53 -1.81
N GLY A 228 11.98 7.20 -1.63
CA GLY A 228 12.26 6.24 -2.70
C GLY A 228 11.19 6.26 -3.79
N PHE A 229 9.92 6.16 -3.41
CA PHE A 229 8.81 6.13 -4.37
C PHE A 229 8.67 7.45 -5.14
N GLN A 230 8.80 8.58 -4.45
CA GLN A 230 8.64 9.90 -5.04
C GLN A 230 9.85 10.36 -5.84
N GLN A 231 10.97 9.63 -5.74
CA GLN A 231 12.28 10.02 -6.25
C GLN A 231 12.73 11.40 -5.71
N GLY A 232 12.38 11.70 -4.46
CA GLY A 232 12.64 13.00 -3.88
C GLY A 232 12.03 13.16 -2.49
N ARG A 233 12.71 13.95 -1.64
CA ARG A 233 12.28 14.27 -0.28
C ARG A 233 11.48 15.57 -0.16
N HIS A 234 11.39 16.34 -1.24
CA HIS A 234 10.70 17.64 -1.27
C HIS A 234 9.40 17.62 -2.06
N GLY A 235 8.90 16.42 -2.36
CA GLY A 235 7.71 16.17 -3.15
C GLY A 235 7.99 15.21 -4.29
N VAL A 236 6.92 14.74 -4.93
CA VAL A 236 7.01 13.84 -6.08
C VAL A 236 7.61 14.55 -7.30
N THR A 237 8.51 13.86 -7.98
CA THR A 237 9.09 14.31 -9.25
C THR A 237 8.30 13.75 -10.44
N LYS A 238 8.60 14.22 -11.65
CA LYS A 238 8.00 13.71 -12.89
C LYS A 238 8.21 12.20 -13.12
N ASP A 239 9.34 11.67 -12.64
CA ASP A 239 9.72 10.26 -12.78
C ASP A 239 9.35 9.45 -11.52
N GLY A 240 8.72 10.11 -10.55
CA GLY A 240 8.24 9.57 -9.30
C GLY A 240 6.88 8.89 -9.41
N VAL A 241 6.53 8.20 -8.32
CA VAL A 241 5.20 7.70 -8.00
C VAL A 241 4.72 8.43 -6.75
N ALA A 242 3.53 9.02 -6.82
CA ALA A 242 2.94 9.72 -5.70
C ALA A 242 2.61 8.73 -4.57
N THR A 243 3.11 8.96 -3.35
CA THR A 243 2.73 8.14 -2.18
C THR A 243 1.53 8.73 -1.48
N VAL A 244 0.69 7.87 -0.91
CA VAL A 244 -0.39 8.26 0.00
C VAL A 244 -0.14 7.58 1.35
N VAL A 245 0.52 8.28 2.26
CA VAL A 245 0.81 7.75 3.60
C VAL A 245 -0.48 7.60 4.40
N LYS A 246 -0.61 6.46 5.11
CA LYS A 246 -1.89 6.08 5.73
C LYS A 246 -1.72 5.30 7.06
N HIS A 247 -2.71 5.25 7.95
CA HIS A 247 -3.99 5.94 7.89
C HIS A 247 -4.09 6.97 9.02
N TRP A 248 -4.12 8.24 8.65
CA TRP A 248 -4.06 9.39 9.56
C TRP A 248 -5.37 9.55 10.38
N VAL A 249 -5.41 9.33 11.70
CA VAL A 249 -4.34 8.81 12.54
C VAL A 249 -4.93 8.01 13.71
N GLY A 250 -4.18 7.03 14.22
CA GLY A 250 -4.59 6.21 15.36
C GLY A 250 -5.19 4.85 14.96
N TYR A 251 -5.07 4.43 13.70
CA TYR A 251 -5.81 3.27 13.21
C TYR A 251 -5.43 1.93 13.86
N GLY A 252 -4.18 1.81 14.31
CA GLY A 252 -3.70 0.59 15.01
C GLY A 252 -4.32 0.37 16.39
N ALA A 253 -4.97 1.40 16.97
CA ALA A 253 -5.58 1.33 18.29
C ALA A 253 -6.98 0.68 18.27
N GLN A 254 -7.07 -0.54 17.75
CA GLN A 254 -8.32 -1.27 17.56
C GLN A 254 -8.66 -2.16 18.76
N PRO A 255 -9.70 -1.88 19.56
CA PRO A 255 -10.10 -2.79 20.62
C PRO A 255 -10.36 -4.20 20.08
N LYS A 256 -9.76 -5.22 20.70
CA LYS A 256 -9.86 -6.63 20.30
C LYS A 256 -9.27 -6.96 18.92
N GLY A 257 -8.56 -6.01 18.30
CA GLY A 257 -8.04 -6.16 16.94
C GLY A 257 -9.09 -6.00 15.84
N PHE A 258 -10.30 -5.54 16.16
CA PHE A 258 -11.37 -5.43 15.18
C PHE A 258 -11.15 -4.29 14.21
N ASP A 259 -11.00 -4.61 12.94
CA ASP A 259 -10.59 -3.65 11.93
C ASP A 259 -11.73 -2.71 11.51
N GLY A 260 -11.39 -1.41 11.40
CA GLY A 260 -12.33 -0.33 11.07
C GLY A 260 -12.94 -0.34 9.67
N HIS A 261 -12.59 -1.26 8.78
CA HIS A 261 -13.42 -1.52 7.59
C HIS A 261 -14.79 -2.08 7.95
N ASN A 262 -14.93 -2.66 9.14
CA ASN A 262 -16.16 -3.27 9.60
C ASN A 262 -16.84 -2.40 10.66
N HIS A 263 -18.17 -2.43 10.69
CA HIS A 263 -18.95 -1.67 11.67
C HIS A 263 -18.55 -1.99 13.12
N TYR A 264 -18.26 -3.25 13.44
CA TYR A 264 -17.85 -3.65 14.79
C TYR A 264 -16.45 -3.15 15.22
N GLY A 265 -15.62 -2.67 14.29
CA GLY A 265 -14.27 -2.12 14.53
C GLY A 265 -14.18 -0.59 14.40
N ARG A 266 -15.31 0.13 14.43
CA ARG A 266 -15.37 1.56 14.07
C ARG A 266 -14.83 2.55 15.12
N HIS A 267 -14.44 2.10 16.31
CA HIS A 267 -14.03 2.96 17.42
C HIS A 267 -12.59 2.69 17.84
N ALA A 268 -11.79 3.76 17.96
CA ALA A 268 -10.43 3.70 18.48
C ALA A 268 -10.30 4.59 19.73
N PRO A 269 -10.41 4.01 20.94
CA PRO A 269 -10.15 4.72 22.18
C PRO A 269 -8.64 4.94 22.34
N LEU A 270 -8.24 6.18 22.58
CA LEU A 270 -6.85 6.60 22.72
C LEU A 270 -6.69 7.53 23.91
N THR A 271 -5.64 7.33 24.71
CA THR A 271 -5.15 8.38 25.59
C THR A 271 -4.51 9.52 24.79
N GLN A 272 -4.38 10.71 25.37
CA GLN A 272 -3.67 11.82 24.71
C GLN A 272 -2.21 11.44 24.39
N ALA A 273 -1.53 10.76 25.30
CA ALA A 273 -0.14 10.35 25.11
C ALA A 273 0.03 9.32 23.98
N ALA A 274 -0.89 8.35 23.89
CA ALA A 274 -0.92 7.40 22.78
C ALA A 274 -1.23 8.10 21.45
N PHE A 275 -2.23 8.98 21.42
CA PHE A 275 -2.55 9.76 20.22
C PHE A 275 -1.34 10.54 19.70
N ASP A 276 -0.57 11.19 20.58
CA ASP A 276 0.65 11.89 20.19
C ASP A 276 1.73 10.93 19.62
N GLN A 277 1.81 9.67 20.09
CA GLN A 277 2.69 8.65 19.51
C GLN A 277 2.25 8.25 18.10
N HIS A 278 0.95 8.00 17.90
CA HIS A 278 0.39 7.69 16.57
C HIS A 278 0.60 8.83 15.59
N VAL A 279 0.50 10.09 16.04
CA VAL A 279 0.81 11.28 15.22
C VAL A 279 2.29 11.34 14.85
N ARG A 280 3.21 11.10 15.81
CA ARG A 280 4.65 11.12 15.56
C ARG A 280 5.13 10.09 14.54
N ALA A 281 4.42 8.97 14.43
CA ALA A 281 4.72 7.91 13.45
C ALA A 281 4.65 8.39 11.98
N PHE A 282 4.01 9.53 11.70
CA PHE A 282 3.91 10.11 10.36
C PHE A 282 4.91 11.24 10.09
N ASP A 283 5.62 11.74 11.11
CA ASP A 283 6.40 12.98 11.02
C ASP A 283 7.38 13.00 9.83
N ASP A 284 8.15 11.94 9.64
CA ASP A 284 9.15 11.85 8.57
C ASP A 284 8.52 11.65 7.18
N ALA A 285 7.36 10.99 7.09
CA ALA A 285 6.60 10.88 5.83
C ALA A 285 6.01 12.24 5.41
N LEU A 286 5.56 13.04 6.38
CA LEU A 286 5.11 14.41 6.15
C LEU A 286 6.29 15.32 5.80
N ALA A 287 7.42 15.18 6.50
CA ALA A 287 8.65 15.93 6.21
C ALA A 287 9.26 15.58 4.85
N ALA A 288 9.09 14.35 4.37
CA ALA A 288 9.45 13.91 3.02
C ALA A 288 8.44 14.37 1.94
N HIS A 289 7.44 15.17 2.35
CA HIS A 289 6.39 15.71 1.48
C HIS A 289 5.67 14.60 0.70
N SER A 290 5.17 13.56 1.40
CA SER A 290 4.28 12.58 0.79
C SER A 290 3.18 13.30 0.00
N ALA A 291 2.97 12.90 -1.25
CA ALA A 291 2.07 13.57 -2.18
C ALA A 291 0.61 13.53 -1.69
N GLY A 292 0.24 12.47 -0.99
CA GLY A 292 -1.05 12.26 -0.35
C GLY A 292 -0.93 11.83 1.11
N VAL A 293 -2.00 12.10 1.87
CA VAL A 293 -2.29 11.50 3.18
C VAL A 293 -3.71 10.93 3.11
N MET A 294 -3.90 9.74 3.65
CA MET A 294 -5.21 9.11 3.78
C MET A 294 -5.63 9.02 5.23
N PRO A 295 -6.82 9.53 5.60
CA PRO A 295 -7.29 9.43 6.97
C PRO A 295 -7.79 8.03 7.31
N THR A 296 -7.73 7.68 8.60
CA THR A 296 -8.27 6.42 9.12
C THR A 296 -9.80 6.35 9.06
N TYR A 297 -10.33 5.13 8.99
CA TYR A 297 -11.76 4.87 9.11
C TYR A 297 -12.31 5.22 10.49
N VAL A 298 -11.56 4.97 11.55
CA VAL A 298 -12.12 4.91 12.91
C VAL A 298 -12.52 6.27 13.48
N ILE A 299 -13.50 6.23 14.38
CA ILE A 299 -13.83 7.33 15.29
C ILE A 299 -12.81 7.33 16.41
N VAL A 300 -11.94 8.34 16.44
CA VAL A 300 -10.96 8.56 17.52
C VAL A 300 -11.67 9.11 18.76
N GLN A 301 -11.49 8.45 19.90
CA GLN A 301 -12.15 8.80 21.17
C GLN A 301 -11.13 9.00 22.29
N GLY A 302 -11.26 10.09 23.06
CA GLY A 302 -10.42 10.36 24.22
C GLY A 302 -9.52 11.60 24.10
N PRO A 303 -8.71 11.75 23.05
CA PRO A 303 -7.81 12.89 22.89
C PRO A 303 -8.57 14.20 22.65
N THR A 304 -7.83 15.31 22.81
CA THR A 304 -8.29 16.66 22.48
C THR A 304 -7.39 17.30 21.43
N ILE A 305 -7.95 18.17 20.60
CA ILE A 305 -7.21 19.01 19.64
C ILE A 305 -7.59 20.45 19.94
N ALA A 306 -6.58 21.31 20.12
CA ALA A 306 -6.75 22.71 20.56
C ALA A 306 -7.65 22.84 21.81
N GLY A 307 -7.48 21.94 22.79
CA GLY A 307 -8.22 21.92 24.05
C GLY A 307 -9.69 21.51 23.95
N LYS A 308 -10.14 21.02 22.79
CA LYS A 308 -11.52 20.51 22.59
C LYS A 308 -11.49 19.02 22.31
N ALA A 309 -12.45 18.30 22.90
CA ALA A 309 -12.67 16.90 22.55
C ALA A 309 -12.87 16.75 21.03
N ILE A 310 -12.31 15.68 20.48
CA ILE A 310 -12.47 15.34 19.06
C ILE A 310 -13.95 15.02 18.80
N GLU A 311 -14.53 15.62 17.77
CA GLU A 311 -15.89 15.31 17.31
C GLU A 311 -16.03 13.79 17.06
N PRO A 312 -17.10 13.13 17.53
CA PRO A 312 -17.23 11.67 17.48
C PRO A 312 -17.63 11.14 16.10
N VAL A 313 -16.89 11.56 15.07
CA VAL A 313 -17.00 11.11 13.67
C VAL A 313 -15.63 10.61 13.19
N ALA A 314 -15.63 9.73 12.19
CA ALA A 314 -14.43 9.22 11.56
C ALA A 314 -13.49 10.34 11.08
N ALA A 315 -12.18 10.07 11.00
CA ALA A 315 -11.18 11.07 10.64
C ALA A 315 -11.45 11.73 9.28
N GLY A 316 -12.03 11.02 8.30
CA GLY A 316 -12.46 11.58 7.02
C GLY A 316 -13.51 12.70 7.12
N PHE A 317 -14.32 12.70 8.18
CA PHE A 317 -15.33 13.75 8.44
C PHE A 317 -14.87 14.77 9.49
N ASN A 318 -13.68 14.57 10.08
CA ASN A 318 -13.27 15.30 11.26
C ASN A 318 -12.39 16.52 10.92
N LYS A 319 -12.97 17.72 11.03
CA LYS A 319 -12.27 18.97 10.73
C LYS A 319 -11.11 19.27 11.69
N GLN A 320 -11.20 18.83 12.95
CA GLN A 320 -10.12 19.03 13.92
C GLN A 320 -8.88 18.22 13.52
N ILE A 321 -9.06 16.98 13.07
CA ILE A 321 -7.97 16.10 12.64
C ILE A 321 -7.38 16.54 11.29
N LEU A 322 -8.22 16.83 10.29
CA LEU A 322 -7.76 17.14 8.94
C LEU A 322 -7.30 18.59 8.79
N THR A 323 -8.13 19.56 9.18
CA THR A 323 -7.79 20.98 9.02
C THR A 323 -6.98 21.50 10.21
N GLY A 324 -7.38 21.20 11.44
CA GLY A 324 -6.70 21.69 12.64
C GLY A 324 -5.29 21.12 12.77
N LEU A 325 -5.21 19.80 12.95
CA LEU A 325 -3.96 19.10 13.21
C LEU A 325 -3.11 18.93 11.93
N LEU A 326 -3.64 18.30 10.88
CA LEU A 326 -2.83 17.98 9.69
C LEU A 326 -2.47 19.23 8.85
N ARG A 327 -3.45 20.04 8.46
CA ARG A 327 -3.17 21.29 7.70
C ARG A 327 -2.57 22.39 8.58
N GLY A 328 -3.08 22.58 9.79
CA GLY A 328 -2.65 23.63 10.70
C GLY A 328 -1.32 23.30 11.36
N GLU A 329 -1.34 22.45 12.39
CA GLU A 329 -0.19 22.16 13.24
C GLU A 329 0.95 21.46 12.51
N LYS A 330 0.65 20.47 11.66
CA LYS A 330 1.65 19.72 10.88
C LYS A 330 2.00 20.38 9.54
N ALA A 331 1.37 21.51 9.22
CA ALA A 331 1.62 22.29 8.01
C ALA A 331 1.59 21.47 6.70
N TYR A 332 0.84 20.36 6.64
CA TYR A 332 0.79 19.51 5.44
C TYR A 332 0.08 20.22 4.28
N ARG A 333 0.63 20.12 3.07
CA ARG A 333 0.14 20.84 1.87
C ARG A 333 -0.20 19.96 0.66
N GLY A 334 0.09 18.66 0.72
CA GLY A 334 -0.26 17.70 -0.34
C GLY A 334 -1.76 17.34 -0.38
N LEU A 335 -2.12 16.33 -1.14
CA LEU A 335 -3.49 15.83 -1.30
C LEU A 335 -3.99 15.17 0.00
N ILE A 336 -5.25 15.40 0.39
CA ILE A 336 -5.96 14.55 1.36
C ILE A 336 -6.96 13.67 0.60
N LEU A 337 -6.65 12.38 0.47
CA LEU A 337 -7.49 11.39 -0.21
C LEU A 337 -8.21 10.57 0.86
N SER A 338 -9.54 10.53 0.87
CA SER A 338 -10.26 9.67 1.81
C SER A 338 -9.94 8.19 1.60
N ASP A 339 -10.09 7.39 2.65
CA ASP A 339 -10.15 5.94 2.46
C ASP A 339 -11.44 5.54 1.71
N TRP A 340 -11.53 4.27 1.30
CA TRP A 340 -12.57 3.78 0.39
C TRP A 340 -13.96 3.79 1.03
N SER A 341 -14.97 4.22 0.28
CA SER A 341 -16.40 4.01 0.64
C SER A 341 -16.87 4.70 1.93
N ILE A 342 -16.17 5.73 2.44
CA ILE A 342 -16.61 6.43 3.66
C ILE A 342 -17.95 7.16 3.47
N THR A 343 -18.31 7.54 2.24
CA THR A 343 -19.56 8.28 1.96
C THR A 343 -20.77 7.38 1.71
N ARG A 344 -20.56 6.07 1.52
CA ARG A 344 -21.65 5.10 1.25
C ARG A 344 -22.47 4.80 2.49
N ASP A 345 -23.70 4.35 2.26
CA ASP A 345 -24.56 3.86 3.34
C ASP A 345 -24.06 2.53 3.90
N CYS A 346 -24.31 2.31 5.19
CA CYS A 346 -24.09 1.05 5.88
C CYS A 346 -25.44 0.48 6.33
N PRO A 347 -26.20 -0.20 5.45
CA PRO A 347 -27.50 -0.78 5.79
C PRO A 347 -27.36 -1.96 6.77
N GLN A 348 -28.45 -2.63 7.14
CA GLN A 348 -28.40 -3.79 8.05
C GLN A 348 -27.41 -4.88 7.59
N ALA A 349 -27.36 -5.17 6.28
CA ALA A 349 -26.41 -6.11 5.69
C ALA A 349 -24.93 -5.66 5.77
N CYS A 350 -24.67 -4.39 6.11
CA CYS A 350 -23.35 -3.86 6.43
C CYS A 350 -23.04 -3.98 7.93
N MET A 351 -23.99 -3.58 8.78
CA MET A 351 -23.79 -3.47 10.22
C MET A 351 -23.76 -4.80 10.96
N ALA A 352 -24.62 -5.74 10.55
CA ALA A 352 -24.80 -7.03 11.18
C ALA A 352 -25.27 -8.08 10.16
N PRO A 353 -24.44 -8.42 9.15
CA PRO A 353 -24.70 -9.54 8.25
C PRO A 353 -24.74 -10.88 8.99
N ASP A 354 -25.43 -11.85 8.39
CA ASP A 354 -25.56 -13.21 8.92
C ASP A 354 -25.39 -14.26 7.80
N ALA A 355 -25.54 -15.54 8.14
CA ALA A 355 -25.39 -16.63 7.18
C ALA A 355 -26.43 -16.59 6.04
N ALA A 356 -27.64 -16.08 6.30
CA ALA A 356 -28.68 -15.95 5.28
C ALA A 356 -28.48 -14.70 4.41
N HIS A 357 -27.89 -13.66 4.97
CA HIS A 357 -27.66 -12.36 4.33
C HIS A 357 -26.21 -11.90 4.55
N PRO A 358 -25.21 -12.57 3.93
CA PRO A 358 -23.83 -12.15 4.04
C PRO A 358 -23.61 -10.79 3.38
N GLN A 359 -22.67 -10.01 3.90
CA GLN A 359 -22.31 -8.72 3.31
C GLN A 359 -21.71 -8.91 1.92
N THR A 360 -22.13 -8.08 0.96
CA THR A 360 -21.60 -8.06 -0.41
C THR A 360 -20.85 -6.74 -0.67
N PRO A 361 -20.02 -6.64 -1.73
CA PRO A 361 -19.39 -5.37 -2.10
C PRO A 361 -20.38 -4.19 -2.26
N ALA A 362 -21.61 -4.49 -2.68
CA ALA A 362 -22.67 -3.50 -2.87
C ALA A 362 -23.24 -2.95 -1.55
N SER A 363 -23.02 -3.63 -0.42
CA SER A 363 -23.47 -3.20 0.90
C SER A 363 -22.32 -2.81 1.83
N ILE A 364 -21.14 -2.51 1.28
CA ILE A 364 -20.00 -1.97 2.05
C ILE A 364 -20.15 -0.46 2.17
N GLY A 365 -20.06 0.06 3.39
CA GLY A 365 -19.96 1.49 3.66
C GLY A 365 -19.30 1.71 5.01
N MET A 366 -18.47 2.74 5.12
CA MET A 366 -17.76 3.09 6.34
C MET A 366 -18.08 4.53 6.81
N PRO A 367 -19.37 4.92 6.94
CA PRO A 367 -19.76 6.28 7.30
C PRO A 367 -19.71 6.53 8.82
N TRP A 368 -18.65 6.11 9.51
CA TRP A 368 -18.66 6.02 10.98
C TRP A 368 -18.87 7.37 11.66
N GLY A 369 -19.88 7.43 12.53
CA GLY A 369 -20.36 8.66 13.20
C GLY A 369 -21.25 9.54 12.32
N MET A 370 -21.50 9.14 11.07
CA MET A 370 -22.34 9.82 10.08
C MET A 370 -23.36 8.85 9.45
N GLU A 371 -23.67 7.74 10.12
CA GLU A 371 -24.53 6.67 9.61
C GLU A 371 -25.93 7.19 9.24
N GLU A 372 -26.48 8.11 10.03
CA GLU A 372 -27.81 8.73 9.82
C GLU A 372 -27.84 9.85 8.78
N ALA A 373 -26.67 10.37 8.36
CA ALA A 373 -26.60 11.43 7.37
C ALA A 373 -26.75 10.88 5.95
N ASP A 374 -27.45 11.60 5.06
CA ASP A 374 -27.48 11.23 3.65
C ASP A 374 -26.09 11.36 2.99
N VAL A 375 -25.90 10.64 1.87
CA VAL A 375 -24.64 10.59 1.11
C VAL A 375 -24.14 12.00 0.76
N THR A 376 -25.02 12.88 0.30
CA THR A 376 -24.70 14.28 -0.04
C THR A 376 -24.12 15.04 1.15
N THR A 377 -24.71 14.89 2.33
CA THR A 377 -24.26 15.50 3.56
C THR A 377 -22.90 14.96 4.00
N ARG A 378 -22.62 13.66 3.79
CA ARG A 378 -21.30 13.08 4.05
C ARG A 378 -20.23 13.65 3.11
N PHE A 379 -20.52 13.81 1.81
CA PHE A 379 -19.61 14.48 0.88
C PHE A 379 -19.31 15.93 1.31
N VAL A 380 -20.34 16.71 1.65
CA VAL A 380 -20.17 18.09 2.14
C VAL A 380 -19.30 18.12 3.40
N LYS A 381 -19.60 17.26 4.38
CA LYS A 381 -18.87 17.18 5.65
C LYS A 381 -17.40 16.83 5.44
N GLY A 382 -17.11 15.85 4.59
CA GLY A 382 -15.73 15.45 4.26
C GLY A 382 -14.95 16.56 3.55
N LEU A 383 -15.56 17.20 2.56
CA LEU A 383 -14.92 18.28 1.79
C LEU A 383 -14.62 19.50 2.68
N GLU A 384 -15.54 19.88 3.57
CA GLU A 384 -15.36 21.00 4.52
C GLU A 384 -14.47 20.64 5.73
N ALA A 385 -14.29 19.34 6.01
CA ALA A 385 -13.30 18.86 6.98
C ALA A 385 -11.87 18.97 6.44
N GLY A 386 -11.69 18.81 5.12
CA GLY A 386 -10.41 19.01 4.44
C GLY A 386 -10.06 17.95 3.40
N ILE A 387 -10.93 16.97 3.12
CA ILE A 387 -10.72 16.01 2.02
C ILE A 387 -10.64 16.77 0.70
N ASP A 388 -9.69 16.41 -0.15
CA ASP A 388 -9.55 16.91 -1.52
C ASP A 388 -10.05 15.89 -2.55
N GLN A 389 -9.99 14.59 -2.25
CA GLN A 389 -10.43 13.53 -3.14
C GLN A 389 -11.08 12.37 -2.35
N PHE A 390 -12.14 11.77 -2.89
CA PHE A 390 -12.92 10.72 -2.23
C PHE A 390 -12.62 9.33 -2.84
N GLY A 391 -12.00 8.46 -2.03
CA GLY A 391 -11.71 7.08 -2.35
C GLY A 391 -12.95 6.20 -2.42
N GLY A 392 -13.02 5.34 -3.43
CA GLY A 392 -14.10 4.34 -3.56
C GLY A 392 -15.47 4.93 -3.87
N ALA A 393 -15.49 6.11 -4.52
CA ALA A 393 -16.69 6.77 -5.01
C ALA A 393 -16.62 6.91 -6.53
N ASP A 394 -17.75 6.73 -7.20
CA ASP A 394 -17.89 6.74 -8.66
C ASP A 394 -19.12 7.53 -9.18
N ASP A 395 -19.86 8.18 -8.27
CA ASP A 395 -21.00 9.04 -8.58
C ASP A 395 -20.73 10.49 -8.13
N PRO A 396 -20.59 11.46 -9.06
CA PRO A 396 -20.35 12.86 -8.74
C PRO A 396 -21.64 13.61 -8.42
N GLU A 397 -22.82 13.05 -8.66
CA GLU A 397 -24.10 13.75 -8.49
C GLU A 397 -24.29 14.32 -7.07
N PRO A 398 -23.93 13.63 -5.96
CA PRO A 398 -24.01 14.21 -4.63
C PRO A 398 -23.21 15.52 -4.47
N LEU A 399 -22.02 15.61 -5.08
CA LEU A 399 -21.19 16.83 -5.06
C LEU A 399 -21.79 17.93 -5.95
N VAL A 400 -22.28 17.58 -7.14
CA VAL A 400 -22.93 18.52 -8.07
C VAL A 400 -24.18 19.12 -7.44
N ALA A 401 -25.04 18.28 -6.87
CA ALA A 401 -26.27 18.69 -6.18
C ALA A 401 -25.95 19.60 -4.99
N ALA A 402 -24.97 19.24 -4.17
CA ALA A 402 -24.54 20.07 -3.04
C ALA A 402 -24.00 21.45 -3.48
N ALA A 403 -23.19 21.49 -4.54
CA ALA A 403 -22.64 22.74 -5.07
C ALA A 403 -23.74 23.64 -5.67
N ARG A 404 -24.66 23.09 -6.46
CA ARG A 404 -25.82 23.83 -7.01
C ARG A 404 -26.74 24.36 -5.92
N ALA A 405 -26.90 23.61 -4.82
CA ALA A 405 -27.66 24.02 -3.65
C ALA A 405 -26.92 25.02 -2.74
N GLY A 406 -25.69 25.43 -3.08
CA GLY A 406 -24.89 26.35 -2.27
C GLY A 406 -24.35 25.76 -0.96
N ARG A 407 -24.40 24.43 -0.79
CA ARG A 407 -23.87 23.72 0.39
C ARG A 407 -22.35 23.54 0.35
N ILE A 408 -21.74 23.73 -0.82
CA ILE A 408 -20.28 23.74 -1.03
C ILE A 408 -19.89 25.10 -1.56
N ARG A 409 -18.91 25.75 -0.94
CA ARG A 409 -18.37 27.02 -1.45
C ARG A 409 -17.59 26.76 -2.74
N PRO A 410 -17.81 27.51 -3.84
CA PRO A 410 -17.07 27.31 -5.08
C PRO A 410 -15.55 27.33 -4.91
N VAL A 411 -15.06 28.23 -4.03
CA VAL A 411 -13.62 28.31 -3.69
C VAL A 411 -13.09 27.00 -3.10
N ARG A 412 -13.85 26.32 -2.23
CA ARG A 412 -13.42 25.05 -1.62
C ARG A 412 -13.36 23.92 -2.66
N LEU A 413 -14.34 23.87 -3.56
CA LEU A 413 -14.35 22.91 -4.67
C LEU A 413 -13.12 23.12 -5.56
N ASP A 414 -12.87 24.37 -5.98
CA ASP A 414 -11.74 24.72 -6.82
C ASP A 414 -10.40 24.44 -6.13
N GLU A 415 -10.26 24.70 -4.83
CA GLU A 415 -9.07 24.33 -4.05
C GLU A 415 -8.78 22.83 -4.08
N ALA A 416 -9.81 21.98 -3.91
CA ALA A 416 -9.66 20.53 -3.98
C ALA A 416 -9.24 20.08 -5.40
N VAL A 417 -9.87 20.63 -6.44
CA VAL A 417 -9.53 20.34 -7.85
C VAL A 417 -8.09 20.74 -8.15
N ARG A 418 -7.64 21.91 -7.68
CA ARG A 418 -6.24 22.35 -7.85
C ARG A 418 -5.25 21.34 -7.29
N GLN A 419 -5.53 20.71 -6.15
CA GLN A 419 -4.62 19.73 -5.56
C GLN A 419 -4.48 18.48 -6.45
N VAL A 420 -5.59 17.98 -6.98
CA VAL A 420 -5.59 16.84 -7.91
C VAL A 420 -4.86 17.19 -9.21
N LEU A 421 -5.12 18.37 -9.78
CA LEU A 421 -4.48 18.82 -11.02
C LEU A 421 -2.97 19.06 -10.84
N ARG A 422 -2.55 19.75 -9.77
CA ARG A 422 -1.12 19.97 -9.46
C ARG A 422 -0.35 18.66 -9.42
N LEU A 423 -0.91 17.64 -8.75
CA LEU A 423 -0.29 16.33 -8.67
C LEU A 423 -0.12 15.69 -10.05
N LYS A 424 -1.16 15.75 -10.90
CA LYS A 424 -1.10 15.21 -12.26
C LYS A 424 -0.06 15.90 -13.14
N PHE A 425 0.04 17.23 -13.06
CA PHE A 425 1.09 17.98 -13.77
C PHE A 425 2.49 17.65 -13.23
N ALA A 426 2.67 17.57 -11.91
CA ALA A 426 3.95 17.22 -11.30
C ALA A 426 4.46 15.83 -11.73
N LEU A 427 3.54 14.89 -11.96
CA LEU A 427 3.82 13.53 -12.44
C LEU A 427 4.06 13.44 -13.96
N GLY A 428 3.96 14.56 -14.69
CA GLY A 428 4.14 14.63 -16.15
C GLY A 428 3.03 13.97 -16.96
N LEU A 429 1.88 13.64 -16.34
CA LEU A 429 0.80 12.89 -16.98
C LEU A 429 0.21 13.61 -18.21
N PHE A 430 0.13 14.94 -18.16
CA PHE A 430 -0.37 15.75 -19.29
C PHE A 430 0.61 15.77 -20.47
N ASP A 431 1.90 15.54 -20.21
CA ASP A 431 2.94 15.63 -21.23
C ASP A 431 3.08 14.27 -21.94
N ASN A 432 3.20 13.18 -21.19
CA ASN A 432 3.13 11.81 -21.73
C ASN A 432 2.64 10.79 -20.67
N PRO A 433 1.39 10.29 -20.77
CA PRO A 433 0.86 9.30 -19.83
C PRO A 433 1.10 7.84 -20.26
N TYR A 434 1.67 7.62 -21.45
CA TYR A 434 1.84 6.30 -22.05
C TYR A 434 3.18 5.65 -21.69
N VAL A 435 3.16 4.33 -21.61
CA VAL A 435 4.34 3.51 -21.35
C VAL A 435 4.57 2.47 -22.44
N ASP A 436 5.79 1.95 -22.54
CA ASP A 436 6.14 0.87 -23.46
C ASP A 436 5.84 -0.50 -22.81
N ALA A 437 4.86 -1.21 -23.37
CA ALA A 437 4.43 -2.51 -22.87
C ALA A 437 5.48 -3.61 -23.04
N ASP A 438 6.29 -3.57 -24.10
CA ASP A 438 7.34 -4.56 -24.34
C ASP A 438 8.53 -4.31 -23.39
N ALA A 439 8.85 -3.04 -23.13
CA ALA A 439 9.83 -2.68 -22.11
C ALA A 439 9.38 -3.13 -20.70
N ALA A 440 8.09 -3.01 -20.38
CA ALA A 440 7.55 -3.39 -19.08
C ALA A 440 7.82 -4.86 -18.72
N ALA A 441 7.75 -5.78 -19.70
CA ALA A 441 8.06 -7.20 -19.50
C ALA A 441 9.51 -7.47 -19.06
N ASN A 442 10.43 -6.58 -19.41
CA ASN A 442 11.86 -6.72 -19.10
C ASN A 442 12.29 -5.93 -17.86
N ILE A 443 11.54 -4.88 -17.51
CA ILE A 443 11.84 -4.03 -16.35
C ILE A 443 11.30 -4.62 -15.06
N VAL A 444 10.02 -5.03 -15.05
CA VAL A 444 9.31 -5.45 -13.85
C VAL A 444 9.77 -6.84 -13.41
N GLY A 445 10.14 -6.99 -12.14
CA GLY A 445 10.58 -8.27 -11.57
C GLY A 445 11.86 -8.82 -12.18
N ASN A 446 12.69 -7.98 -12.81
CA ASN A 446 13.92 -8.43 -13.43
C ASN A 446 14.88 -9.05 -12.40
N ALA A 447 15.83 -9.85 -12.88
CA ALA A 447 16.72 -10.62 -12.01
C ALA A 447 17.56 -9.76 -11.05
N VAL A 448 17.90 -8.51 -11.43
CA VAL A 448 18.66 -7.59 -10.56
C VAL A 448 17.77 -7.09 -9.43
N HIS A 449 16.55 -6.66 -9.73
CA HIS A 449 15.58 -6.23 -8.72
C HIS A 449 15.23 -7.37 -7.77
N GLN A 450 14.96 -8.57 -8.30
CA GLN A 450 14.66 -9.74 -7.48
C GLN A 450 15.86 -10.15 -6.60
N ALA A 451 17.10 -10.03 -7.09
CA ALA A 451 18.28 -10.32 -6.28
C ALA A 451 18.44 -9.36 -5.08
N GLU A 452 18.14 -8.07 -5.26
CA GLU A 452 18.09 -7.11 -4.14
C GLU A 452 16.96 -7.45 -3.16
N ALA A 453 15.78 -7.82 -3.68
CA ALA A 453 14.65 -8.24 -2.87
C ALA A 453 14.95 -9.50 -2.05
N ASP A 454 15.60 -10.50 -2.65
CA ASP A 454 16.04 -11.72 -1.97
C ASP A 454 17.09 -11.43 -0.89
N ALA A 455 17.98 -10.44 -1.12
CA ALA A 455 18.93 -10.00 -0.12
C ALA A 455 18.23 -9.37 1.09
N ALA A 456 17.20 -8.56 0.85
CA ALA A 456 16.36 -8.01 1.91
C ALA A 456 15.60 -9.12 2.66
N GLN A 457 15.01 -10.11 1.97
CA GLN A 457 14.32 -11.26 2.58
C GLN A 457 15.27 -12.08 3.49
N ARG A 458 16.51 -12.33 3.05
CA ARG A 458 17.49 -13.07 3.86
C ARG A 458 17.91 -12.28 5.10
N ALA A 459 18.14 -11.00 4.93
CA ALA A 459 18.61 -10.14 6.00
C ALA A 459 17.51 -9.85 7.05
N SER A 460 16.24 -9.73 6.63
CA SER A 460 15.13 -9.31 7.50
C SER A 460 14.64 -10.36 8.48
N GLN A 461 15.00 -11.63 8.27
CA GLN A 461 14.66 -12.71 9.19
C GLN A 461 15.24 -12.48 10.58
N VAL A 462 14.53 -12.94 11.60
CA VAL A 462 14.95 -12.82 13.01
C VAL A 462 15.18 -14.21 13.58
N LEU A 463 16.40 -14.50 14.03
CA LEU A 463 16.71 -15.74 14.74
C LEU A 463 16.44 -15.53 16.24
N LEU A 464 15.41 -16.17 16.79
CA LEU A 464 15.04 -16.04 18.21
C LEU A 464 15.74 -17.06 19.09
N ARG A 465 15.97 -18.27 18.55
CA ARG A 465 16.53 -19.40 19.29
C ARG A 465 17.54 -20.15 18.43
N ASN A 466 18.66 -20.54 19.02
CA ASN A 466 19.65 -21.44 18.39
C ASN A 466 20.38 -22.29 19.46
N GLU A 467 19.74 -23.35 19.92
CA GLU A 467 20.32 -24.26 20.91
C GLU A 467 21.49 -25.06 20.34
N ASN A 468 22.53 -25.26 21.15
CA ASN A 468 23.71 -26.07 20.83
C ASN A 468 24.38 -25.70 19.48
N ALA A 469 24.23 -24.45 19.04
CA ALA A 469 24.69 -23.98 17.73
C ALA A 469 24.21 -24.84 16.55
N LEU A 470 22.93 -25.25 16.56
CA LEU A 470 22.31 -26.04 15.49
C LEU A 470 22.45 -25.36 14.11
N LEU A 471 22.22 -24.04 14.05
CA LEU A 471 22.43 -23.25 12.83
C LEU A 471 23.87 -22.69 12.78
N PRO A 472 24.51 -22.67 11.60
CA PRO A 472 23.99 -23.17 10.31
C PRO A 472 24.08 -24.70 10.16
N VAL A 473 23.16 -25.29 9.40
CA VAL A 473 23.14 -26.72 9.06
C VAL A 473 23.96 -26.98 7.79
N ALA A 474 24.91 -27.90 7.87
CA ALA A 474 25.76 -28.27 6.73
C ALA A 474 24.96 -28.98 5.61
N ALA A 475 25.37 -28.79 4.36
CA ALA A 475 24.83 -29.53 3.21
C ALA A 475 25.05 -31.05 3.34
N GLY A 476 24.26 -31.83 2.60
CA GLY A 476 24.27 -33.30 2.62
C GLY A 476 23.44 -33.93 3.74
N LYS A 477 22.93 -33.13 4.68
CA LYS A 477 22.07 -33.60 5.76
C LYS A 477 20.70 -34.03 5.25
N ARG A 478 20.14 -35.09 5.85
CA ARG A 478 18.76 -35.52 5.60
C ARG A 478 17.77 -34.62 6.35
N VAL A 479 16.75 -34.13 5.65
CA VAL A 479 15.76 -33.20 6.20
C VAL A 479 14.34 -33.73 6.02
N TRP A 480 13.53 -33.66 7.08
CA TRP A 480 12.09 -33.80 6.98
C TRP A 480 11.44 -32.41 6.94
N LEU A 481 10.44 -32.23 6.08
CA LEU A 481 9.83 -30.93 5.79
C LEU A 481 8.34 -30.91 6.12
N HIS A 482 7.87 -29.79 6.67
CA HIS A 482 6.45 -29.43 6.75
C HIS A 482 6.28 -27.97 6.31
N GLY A 483 5.40 -27.70 5.36
CA GLY A 483 5.17 -26.33 4.86
C GLY A 483 6.33 -25.74 4.05
N VAL A 484 7.28 -26.56 3.57
CA VAL A 484 8.44 -26.11 2.78
C VAL A 484 8.54 -26.89 1.46
N ALA A 485 8.81 -26.18 0.37
CA ALA A 485 9.01 -26.81 -0.93
C ALA A 485 10.27 -27.68 -0.95
N ALA A 486 10.10 -28.97 -1.24
CA ALA A 486 11.22 -29.92 -1.35
C ALA A 486 12.27 -29.51 -2.38
N ALA A 487 11.86 -28.82 -3.46
CA ALA A 487 12.79 -28.31 -4.47
C ALA A 487 13.77 -27.28 -3.89
N ALA A 488 13.29 -26.38 -3.02
CA ALA A 488 14.14 -25.38 -2.37
C ALA A 488 15.15 -26.06 -1.42
N ALA A 489 14.70 -27.04 -0.64
CA ALA A 489 15.59 -27.79 0.27
C ALA A 489 16.68 -28.56 -0.49
N ARG A 490 16.35 -29.17 -1.63
CA ARG A 490 17.32 -29.83 -2.51
C ARG A 490 18.33 -28.83 -3.10
N ALA A 491 17.87 -27.65 -3.54
CA ALA A 491 18.74 -26.57 -4.00
C ALA A 491 19.63 -26.00 -2.87
N ALA A 492 19.20 -26.14 -1.61
CA ALA A 492 20.00 -25.86 -0.42
C ALA A 492 21.04 -26.95 -0.09
N GLY A 493 21.06 -28.04 -0.85
CA GLY A 493 22.00 -29.14 -0.67
C GLY A 493 21.54 -30.18 0.34
N PHE A 494 20.26 -30.20 0.75
CA PHE A 494 19.71 -31.19 1.68
C PHE A 494 19.08 -32.37 0.95
N THR A 495 19.08 -33.55 1.59
CA THR A 495 18.38 -34.74 1.11
C THR A 495 17.01 -34.82 1.79
N VAL A 496 15.93 -34.59 1.04
CA VAL A 496 14.56 -34.65 1.59
C VAL A 496 14.15 -36.10 1.85
N VAL A 497 13.61 -36.37 3.04
CA VAL A 497 13.06 -37.68 3.44
C VAL A 497 11.60 -37.55 3.89
N ASP A 498 10.84 -38.64 3.76
CA ASP A 498 9.38 -38.63 4.03
C ASP A 498 9.02 -38.92 5.51
N ASP A 499 9.97 -39.48 6.28
CA ASP A 499 9.80 -39.82 7.69
C ASP A 499 10.78 -39.02 8.57
N PRO A 500 10.33 -38.28 9.60
CA PRO A 500 11.23 -37.61 10.53
C PRO A 500 12.22 -38.55 11.23
N ALA A 501 11.88 -39.83 11.42
CA ALA A 501 12.82 -40.81 12.00
C ALA A 501 14.03 -41.11 11.10
N ALA A 502 13.91 -40.86 9.79
CA ALA A 502 15.01 -41.01 8.82
C ALA A 502 15.82 -39.72 8.63
N ALA A 503 15.37 -38.59 9.17
CA ALA A 503 16.02 -37.30 9.03
C ALA A 503 17.18 -37.12 10.02
N GLU A 504 18.00 -36.10 9.80
CA GLU A 504 19.00 -35.62 10.76
C GLU A 504 18.53 -34.33 11.46
N PHE A 505 17.61 -33.60 10.83
CA PHE A 505 16.89 -32.47 11.38
C PHE A 505 15.55 -32.30 10.66
N ALA A 506 14.64 -31.56 11.27
CA ALA A 506 13.38 -31.17 10.63
C ALA A 506 13.35 -29.66 10.40
N LEU A 507 12.73 -29.25 9.29
CA LEU A 507 12.38 -27.86 9.03
C LEU A 507 10.87 -27.75 8.81
N ILE A 508 10.24 -26.96 9.68
CA ILE A 508 8.83 -26.65 9.62
C ILE A 508 8.66 -25.16 9.36
N ARG A 509 7.89 -24.81 8.33
CA ARG A 509 7.33 -23.47 8.17
C ARG A 509 5.88 -23.46 8.62
N THR A 510 5.53 -22.46 9.40
CA THR A 510 4.18 -22.21 9.94
C THR A 510 3.90 -20.72 9.90
N ALA A 511 2.68 -20.31 10.25
CA ALA A 511 2.27 -18.92 10.31
C ALA A 511 1.65 -18.59 11.67
N THR A 512 1.55 -17.31 12.01
CA THR A 512 0.80 -16.87 13.19
C THR A 512 -0.63 -17.44 13.16
N PRO A 513 -1.08 -18.13 14.23
CA PRO A 513 -2.45 -18.61 14.33
C PRO A 513 -3.49 -17.48 14.21
N PHE A 514 -4.70 -17.83 13.78
CA PHE A 514 -5.80 -16.87 13.69
C PHE A 514 -7.16 -17.56 13.73
N GLU A 515 -8.20 -16.76 13.86
CA GLU A 515 -9.60 -17.12 13.75
C GLU A 515 -10.29 -16.23 12.69
N THR A 516 -11.42 -16.72 12.17
CA THR A 516 -12.34 -15.92 11.37
C THR A 516 -13.59 -15.65 12.21
N LEU A 517 -13.56 -14.61 13.03
CA LEU A 517 -14.63 -14.33 14.00
C LEU A 517 -15.88 -13.75 13.35
N HIS A 518 -15.73 -13.13 12.17
CA HIS A 518 -16.81 -12.46 11.45
C HIS A 518 -16.98 -12.98 10.01
N PRO A 519 -17.32 -14.28 9.81
CA PRO A 519 -17.32 -14.93 8.49
C PRO A 519 -18.38 -14.41 7.51
N HIS A 520 -19.35 -13.61 7.98
CA HIS A 520 -20.42 -13.04 7.15
C HIS A 520 -20.16 -11.58 6.75
N HIS A 521 -19.13 -10.94 7.31
CA HIS A 521 -18.68 -9.63 6.86
C HIS A 521 -17.73 -9.79 5.68
N PHE A 522 -17.79 -8.87 4.72
CA PHE A 522 -16.97 -8.95 3.51
C PHE A 522 -15.47 -8.88 3.85
N PHE A 523 -15.05 -7.93 4.68
CA PHE A 523 -13.66 -7.85 5.11
C PHE A 523 -13.35 -8.84 6.24
N GLY A 524 -14.23 -8.94 7.25
CA GLY A 524 -14.04 -9.88 8.37
C GLY A 524 -13.83 -11.35 7.97
N SER A 525 -14.49 -11.82 6.90
CA SER A 525 -14.29 -13.18 6.37
C SER A 525 -12.93 -13.44 5.71
N ARG A 526 -12.13 -12.40 5.54
CA ARG A 526 -10.82 -12.41 4.85
C ARG A 526 -9.69 -11.87 5.74
N GLN A 527 -10.00 -11.54 6.98
CA GLN A 527 -9.06 -10.97 7.94
C GLN A 527 -8.61 -12.05 8.93
N HIS A 528 -7.34 -12.00 9.30
CA HIS A 528 -6.82 -12.81 10.39
C HIS A 528 -7.13 -12.11 11.73
N GLU A 529 -8.08 -12.63 12.49
CA GLU A 529 -8.54 -12.05 13.75
C GLU A 529 -8.26 -12.99 14.94
N GLY A 530 -8.57 -12.52 16.14
CA GLY A 530 -8.68 -13.38 17.32
C GLY A 530 -7.35 -13.92 17.82
N ARG A 531 -7.28 -15.24 17.99
CA ARG A 531 -6.16 -15.91 18.65
C ARG A 531 -4.80 -15.68 17.98
N LEU A 532 -3.75 -15.75 18.81
CA LEU A 532 -2.33 -15.65 18.41
C LEU A 532 -1.51 -16.85 18.92
N ASP A 533 -2.13 -17.75 19.68
CA ASP A 533 -1.50 -18.91 20.33
C ASP A 533 -1.55 -20.16 19.45
N PHE A 534 -0.47 -20.93 19.47
CA PHE A 534 -0.41 -22.27 18.91
C PHE A 534 -1.04 -23.27 19.89
N ARG A 535 -1.95 -24.14 19.42
CA ARG A 535 -2.65 -25.14 20.24
C ARG A 535 -2.39 -26.58 19.76
N PRO A 536 -2.46 -27.59 20.66
CA PRO A 536 -2.12 -28.98 20.33
C PRO A 536 -2.91 -29.60 19.15
N GLU A 537 -4.12 -29.11 18.90
CA GLU A 537 -4.96 -29.56 17.80
C GLU A 537 -4.53 -29.03 16.42
N ASP A 538 -3.77 -27.94 16.38
CA ASP A 538 -3.33 -27.30 15.15
C ASP A 538 -2.41 -28.25 14.36
N ALA A 539 -2.60 -28.33 13.04
CA ALA A 539 -1.86 -29.26 12.19
C ALA A 539 -0.34 -29.03 12.28
N ASP A 540 0.08 -27.76 12.34
CA ASP A 540 1.49 -27.39 12.42
C ASP A 540 2.11 -27.77 13.76
N VAL A 541 1.37 -27.66 14.87
CA VAL A 541 1.83 -28.07 16.19
C VAL A 541 2.00 -29.58 16.26
N LYS A 542 1.09 -30.35 15.66
CA LYS A 542 1.23 -31.81 15.52
C LYS A 542 2.45 -32.18 14.69
N ALA A 543 2.73 -31.46 13.61
CA ALA A 543 3.91 -31.66 12.78
C ALA A 543 5.21 -31.38 13.56
N ILE A 544 5.26 -30.27 14.32
CA ILE A 544 6.39 -29.92 15.20
C ILE A 544 6.61 -31.01 16.25
N ALA A 545 5.55 -31.45 16.93
CA ALA A 545 5.62 -32.50 17.95
C ALA A 545 6.12 -33.83 17.38
N ARG A 546 5.61 -34.23 16.20
CA ARG A 546 6.04 -35.45 15.49
C ARG A 546 7.54 -35.40 15.16
N ALA A 547 8.02 -34.28 14.63
CA ALA A 547 9.44 -34.10 14.30
C ALA A 547 10.33 -34.09 15.54
N ALA A 548 9.94 -33.33 16.58
CA ALA A 548 10.70 -33.15 17.81
C ALA A 548 10.88 -34.44 18.61
N ALA A 549 10.02 -35.45 18.40
CA ALA A 549 10.16 -36.78 18.98
C ALA A 549 11.36 -37.57 18.42
N HIS A 550 11.89 -37.19 17.25
CA HIS A 550 12.92 -37.95 16.55
C HIS A 550 14.21 -37.17 16.30
N VAL A 551 14.12 -35.87 15.96
CA VAL A 551 15.26 -35.07 15.48
C VAL A 551 15.21 -33.64 16.01
N PRO A 552 16.34 -32.91 16.02
CA PRO A 552 16.34 -31.47 16.24
C PRO A 552 15.42 -30.76 15.23
N THR A 553 14.48 -29.98 15.76
CA THR A 553 13.45 -29.32 14.96
C THR A 553 13.73 -27.83 14.83
N ILE A 554 13.74 -27.33 13.60
CA ILE A 554 13.83 -25.91 13.24
C ILE A 554 12.43 -25.45 12.84
N VAL A 555 11.95 -24.36 13.44
CA VAL A 555 10.66 -23.75 13.08
C VAL A 555 10.88 -22.34 12.54
N ALA A 556 10.35 -22.06 11.36
CA ALA A 556 10.28 -20.72 10.79
C ALA A 556 8.83 -20.24 10.77
N VAL A 557 8.54 -19.16 11.50
CA VAL A 557 7.19 -18.61 11.68
C VAL A 557 7.03 -17.38 10.80
N GLU A 558 6.14 -17.46 9.82
CA GLU A 558 5.64 -16.31 9.08
C GLU A 558 4.74 -15.48 9.99
N MET A 559 5.26 -14.34 10.47
CA MET A 559 4.68 -13.60 11.59
C MET A 559 4.02 -12.32 11.12
N ASP A 560 2.74 -12.42 10.78
CA ASP A 560 1.92 -11.27 10.39
C ASP A 560 1.49 -10.41 11.59
N ARG A 561 1.39 -11.04 12.76
CA ARG A 561 0.99 -10.49 14.06
C ARG A 561 1.81 -11.17 15.17
N PRO A 562 1.93 -10.57 16.37
CA PRO A 562 2.77 -11.08 17.45
C PRO A 562 2.31 -12.45 17.99
N ALA A 563 2.81 -13.53 17.39
CA ALA A 563 2.43 -14.89 17.77
C ALA A 563 2.93 -15.26 19.18
N ILE A 564 2.13 -16.07 19.89
CA ILE A 564 2.50 -16.64 21.19
C ILE A 564 3.22 -17.96 20.97
N LEU A 565 4.53 -17.96 21.19
CA LEU A 565 5.42 -19.08 20.85
C LEU A 565 5.55 -20.14 21.98
N THR A 566 5.01 -19.86 23.17
CA THR A 566 5.20 -20.64 24.40
C THR A 566 4.88 -22.13 24.24
N ALA A 567 3.89 -22.51 23.42
CA ALA A 567 3.50 -23.90 23.22
C ALA A 567 4.47 -24.70 22.34
N ILE A 568 5.13 -24.05 21.36
CA ILE A 568 6.01 -24.72 20.39
C ILE A 568 7.50 -24.56 20.73
N GLU A 569 7.86 -23.57 21.55
CA GLU A 569 9.24 -23.30 21.92
C GLU A 569 9.95 -24.50 22.57
N PRO A 570 9.36 -25.25 23.53
CA PRO A 570 10.03 -26.40 24.14
C PRO A 570 10.36 -27.54 23.17
N MET A 571 9.63 -27.61 22.05
CA MET A 571 9.81 -28.63 21.01
C MET A 571 10.80 -28.21 19.92
N THR A 572 11.33 -26.98 20.00
CA THR A 572 12.09 -26.35 18.93
C THR A 572 13.53 -26.07 19.36
N LYS A 573 14.50 -26.42 18.51
CA LYS A 573 15.93 -26.20 18.77
C LYS A 573 16.50 -24.95 18.10
N ALA A 574 15.93 -24.54 16.96
CA ALA A 574 16.16 -23.23 16.39
C ALA A 574 14.86 -22.62 15.86
N MET A 575 14.69 -21.32 16.06
CA MET A 575 13.45 -20.63 15.70
C MET A 575 13.74 -19.35 14.94
N LEU A 576 13.19 -19.25 13.73
CA LEU A 576 13.24 -18.09 12.86
C LEU A 576 11.87 -17.43 12.82
N VAL A 577 11.84 -16.11 12.78
CA VAL A 577 10.68 -15.32 12.38
C VAL A 577 10.92 -14.79 10.98
N THR A 578 9.95 -15.00 10.11
CA THR A 578 9.91 -14.48 8.75
C THR A 578 8.79 -13.44 8.64
N PHE A 579 9.02 -12.40 7.87
CA PHE A 579 8.10 -11.30 7.62
C PHE A 579 7.98 -11.13 6.09
N GLY A 580 7.57 -12.18 5.40
CA GLY A 580 7.64 -12.32 3.95
C GLY A 580 9.00 -12.81 3.49
N ALA A 581 9.15 -14.13 3.30
CA ALA A 581 10.36 -14.71 2.73
C ALA A 581 10.04 -15.97 1.90
N SER A 582 10.75 -16.13 0.79
CA SER A 582 10.75 -17.36 0.01
C SER A 582 11.40 -18.52 0.78
N ASP A 583 11.04 -19.77 0.44
CA ASP A 583 11.69 -20.95 1.01
C ASP A 583 13.22 -20.93 0.76
N ALA A 584 13.63 -20.45 -0.41
CA ALA A 584 15.05 -20.30 -0.74
C ALA A 584 15.76 -19.34 0.22
N ALA A 585 15.17 -18.17 0.51
CA ALA A 585 15.73 -17.20 1.44
C ALA A 585 15.82 -17.75 2.88
N VAL A 586 14.81 -18.51 3.34
CA VAL A 586 14.84 -19.17 4.65
C VAL A 586 15.95 -20.23 4.70
N LEU A 587 16.06 -21.05 3.67
CA LEU A 587 17.08 -22.09 3.58
C LEU A 587 18.50 -21.53 3.42
N ASP A 588 18.67 -20.38 2.79
CA ASP A 588 19.96 -19.68 2.73
C ASP A 588 20.44 -19.26 4.14
N VAL A 589 19.53 -18.81 5.00
CA VAL A 589 19.83 -18.52 6.40
C VAL A 589 20.15 -19.80 7.18
N ILE A 590 19.33 -20.85 7.03
CA ILE A 590 19.51 -22.13 7.73
C ILE A 590 20.83 -22.81 7.34
N SER A 591 21.19 -22.79 6.06
CA SER A 591 22.43 -23.38 5.55
C SER A 591 23.67 -22.51 5.80
N GLY A 592 23.48 -21.26 6.26
CA GLY A 592 24.56 -20.30 6.47
C GLY A 592 25.10 -19.66 5.19
N ARG A 593 24.41 -19.80 4.06
CA ARG A 593 24.69 -19.04 2.82
C ARG A 593 24.36 -17.55 2.96
N ALA A 594 23.53 -17.20 3.93
CA ALA A 594 23.27 -15.82 4.33
C ALA A 594 23.08 -15.69 5.84
N VAL A 595 23.15 -14.44 6.31
CA VAL A 595 23.02 -14.10 7.73
C VAL A 595 21.72 -13.33 7.96
N ALA A 596 20.88 -13.86 8.86
CA ALA A 596 19.76 -13.13 9.42
C ALA A 596 20.27 -11.98 10.30
N ARG A 597 19.81 -10.76 10.02
CA ARG A 597 20.20 -9.53 10.73
C ARG A 597 19.03 -8.85 11.43
N GLY A 598 17.81 -9.34 11.20
CA GLY A 598 16.59 -8.76 11.75
C GLY A 598 16.56 -8.83 13.28
N ARG A 599 15.87 -7.85 13.86
CA ARG A 599 15.49 -7.79 15.27
C ARG A 599 13.98 -7.65 15.34
N LEU A 600 13.33 -8.21 16.35
CA LEU A 600 11.88 -8.07 16.49
C LEU A 600 11.47 -6.58 16.52
N PRO A 601 10.54 -6.13 15.65
CA PRO A 601 10.09 -4.74 15.63
C PRO A 601 8.95 -4.45 16.62
N PHE A 602 8.58 -5.43 17.45
CA PHE A 602 7.57 -5.40 18.51
C PHE A 602 7.84 -6.53 19.52
N ALA A 603 7.24 -6.47 20.71
CA ALA A 603 7.34 -7.51 21.72
C ALA A 603 6.38 -8.68 21.44
N LEU A 604 6.78 -9.91 21.81
CA LEU A 604 5.93 -11.10 21.70
C LEU A 604 5.27 -11.44 23.05
N PRO A 605 3.94 -11.65 23.09
CA PRO A 605 3.23 -12.04 24.30
C PRO A 605 3.51 -13.49 24.72
N ARG A 606 3.35 -13.81 26.02
CA ARG A 606 3.50 -15.19 26.53
C ARG A 606 2.21 -16.01 26.46
N SER A 607 1.06 -15.34 26.47
CA SER A 607 -0.27 -15.97 26.51
C SER A 607 -1.35 -15.06 25.94
N MET A 608 -2.50 -15.64 25.58
CA MET A 608 -3.68 -14.85 25.18
C MET A 608 -4.19 -13.97 26.33
N ALA A 609 -4.01 -14.40 27.57
CA ALA A 609 -4.37 -13.59 28.73
C ALA A 609 -3.51 -12.31 28.82
N ASP A 610 -2.25 -12.34 28.37
CA ASP A 610 -1.44 -11.12 28.28
C ASP A 610 -2.00 -10.19 27.21
N VAL A 611 -2.25 -10.73 26.00
CA VAL A 611 -2.85 -10.01 24.87
C VAL A 611 -4.18 -9.34 25.25
N GLU A 612 -5.03 -10.04 25.98
CA GLU A 612 -6.33 -9.53 26.43
C GLU A 612 -6.23 -8.41 27.48
N ARG A 613 -5.11 -8.33 28.20
CA ARG A 613 -4.84 -7.26 29.18
C ARG A 613 -4.12 -6.05 28.57
N GLN A 614 -3.51 -6.19 27.40
CA GLN A 614 -2.85 -5.08 26.71
C GLN A 614 -3.86 -3.98 26.37
N SER A 615 -3.43 -2.73 26.52
CA SER A 615 -4.18 -1.59 26.04
C SER A 615 -4.09 -1.54 24.51
N PRO A 616 -5.21 -1.42 23.78
CA PRO A 616 -5.16 -1.38 22.32
C PRO A 616 -4.38 -0.18 21.78
N ASP A 617 -4.25 0.91 22.55
CA ASP A 617 -3.61 2.16 22.13
C ASP A 617 -2.11 2.26 22.47
N LEU A 618 -1.54 1.31 23.23
CA LEU A 618 -0.14 1.35 23.64
C LEU A 618 0.66 0.19 23.04
N PRO A 619 1.84 0.46 22.45
CA PRO A 619 2.74 -0.60 22.02
C PRO A 619 3.50 -1.19 23.20
N ASP A 620 3.78 -2.50 23.15
CA ASP A 620 4.70 -3.20 24.05
C ASP A 620 4.43 -2.97 25.56
N ASP A 621 3.17 -2.84 25.98
CA ASP A 621 2.78 -2.44 27.34
C ASP A 621 2.70 -3.61 28.35
N GLY A 622 2.91 -4.84 27.88
CA GLY A 622 2.97 -6.03 28.73
C GLY A 622 4.23 -6.05 29.62
N PRO A 623 4.10 -6.33 30.93
CA PRO A 623 5.23 -6.23 31.86
C PRO A 623 6.30 -7.33 31.72
N ASP A 624 5.97 -8.47 31.09
CA ASP A 624 6.86 -9.63 30.92
C ASP A 624 6.64 -10.29 29.54
N PRO A 625 7.17 -9.72 28.45
CA PRO A 625 7.04 -10.34 27.13
C PRO A 625 7.87 -11.63 27.02
N ALA A 626 7.40 -12.60 26.25
CA ALA A 626 8.16 -13.82 25.93
C ALA A 626 9.47 -13.48 25.24
N TYR A 627 9.40 -12.54 24.29
CA TYR A 627 10.55 -11.94 23.62
C TYR A 627 10.34 -10.42 23.58
N PRO A 628 11.20 -9.60 24.22
CA PRO A 628 11.09 -8.16 24.11
C PRO A 628 11.43 -7.68 22.70
N ARG A 629 10.90 -6.50 22.32
CA ARG A 629 11.28 -5.81 21.09
C ARG A 629 12.80 -5.64 21.01
N GLY A 630 13.37 -5.79 19.82
CA GLY A 630 14.81 -5.66 19.56
C GLY A 630 15.62 -6.96 19.71
N VAL A 631 15.00 -8.05 20.16
CA VAL A 631 15.66 -9.37 20.24
C VAL A 631 15.89 -9.95 18.84
N GLY A 632 17.07 -10.55 18.66
CA GLY A 632 17.50 -11.25 17.47
C GLY A 632 18.95 -11.71 17.62
N ILE A 633 19.21 -13.00 17.40
CA ILE A 633 20.54 -13.61 17.42
C ILE A 633 21.18 -13.41 16.05
N MET A 634 22.36 -12.80 16.01
CA MET A 634 23.14 -12.69 14.79
C MET A 634 24.28 -13.70 14.83
N LEU A 635 24.28 -14.66 13.91
CA LEU A 635 25.37 -15.63 13.79
C LEU A 635 26.59 -14.98 13.12
N PRO A 636 27.83 -15.39 13.50
CA PRO A 636 29.03 -14.87 12.86
C PRO A 636 29.07 -15.27 11.37
N VAL A 637 29.53 -14.35 10.53
CA VAL A 637 29.78 -14.62 9.10
C VAL A 637 30.90 -15.65 9.01
N ARG A 638 30.64 -16.84 8.45
CA ARG A 638 31.71 -17.79 8.15
C ARG A 638 32.50 -17.24 6.95
N SER A 639 33.77 -16.89 7.13
CA SER A 639 34.67 -16.63 6.02
C SER A 639 34.81 -17.92 5.21
N HIS A 640 34.36 -17.89 3.96
CA HIS A 640 34.67 -18.97 3.01
C HIS A 640 36.18 -18.90 2.73
N HIS A 641 36.94 -19.81 3.33
CA HIS A 641 38.28 -20.18 2.89
C HIS A 641 38.21 -21.45 2.05
#